data_AF-A0A158EG63-F1
#
_entry.id   AF-A0A158EG63-F1
#
_cell.length_a   1.000
_cell.length_b   1.000
_cell.length_c   1.000
_cell.angle_alpha   90.00
_cell.angle_beta   90.00
_cell.angle_gamma   90.00
#
_symmetry.space_group_name_H-M   'P 1'
#
loop_
_entity.id
_entity.type
_entity.pdbx_description
1 polymer ?
#
loop_
_entity_poly.entity_id
_entity_poly.type
_entity_poly.pdbx_seq_one_letter_code
_entity_poly.pdbx_strand_id
1 'polypeptide(L)'
;MLWRHLGRQLHVQPPDLGTLRSIYDGRFDTLSDHQRFAQIIANFRVISEHQRRYVIRWLKEQLTGRPERGQLGNDLKQWFYEHRIVIPNERTIRQFIVQAVRDTESSLHAEFQRTFGPQKLDSWARLLPQPHKEHVSLQGWLWAVPLRGSTQQMGEVLDKINLLTMHGVACAWPGTCNDAIVRYYARRCASRSPSISKRIAPQSRRLEAACFMRYSLCTATDHILTMLRRWVQKVVNDASRTLDVANDKREDQLREFALAVKELANDESLTREQLGSAFCELADKVLCPPQSRRRLIRQYLIGKRHSARNLLMRIVQLPFEADSTHPVLDAIVLLRGLYRRHAYLLPDGLNIRLGRAWREAIDGYDRIKAMKAFEWATLFALRVALRNGSIYVEHMMSLETTRKVWQARADPRRRSASIGMYTHVLDRWGIFYDQPIVLNERQAGAAIEGVVRQNATRDIAQIAVDTHGYTDFAMGLARALGFDVCPRLSHLRDRRFHVPRDQEVPKELSAITDRDIRTDLIAEVWDEFVRIAASIRSGKCTAIEALIRFGSAARGQPVYDGGVQIGRLFRSIFLIDYFTNTSFRTELQHVLNRGEAVHAVQRAIHVARIPVELARREESLSAVSSALTLLSNILMAWNTTHMQHALEALQASGDKSLGAEQLRRIAPTHLEGINLRGTFIFPVGRYASRLLPSLTQDAKTLSVSQRA
;
A
#
# COMPACT_ATOMS: atom_id res chain seq x y z
N MET A 1 -18.47 -29.44 -32.13
CA MET A 1 -18.24 -30.72 -31.40
C MET A 1 -19.51 -31.26 -30.73
N LEU A 2 -20.27 -30.48 -29.96
CA LEU A 2 -21.46 -30.97 -29.23
C LEU A 2 -22.53 -31.64 -30.12
N TRP A 3 -22.88 -31.03 -31.26
CA TRP A 3 -23.88 -31.57 -32.20
C TRP A 3 -23.45 -32.86 -32.88
N ARG A 4 -22.16 -33.03 -33.20
CA ARG A 4 -21.63 -34.31 -33.72
C ARG A 4 -21.67 -35.41 -32.67
N HIS A 5 -21.49 -35.07 -31.39
CA HIS A 5 -21.60 -36.01 -30.29
C HIS A 5 -23.06 -36.42 -30.03
N LEU A 6 -23.99 -35.45 -30.00
CA LEU A 6 -25.43 -35.70 -29.88
C LEU A 6 -26.02 -36.47 -31.07
N GLY A 7 -25.64 -36.11 -32.31
CA GLY A 7 -26.07 -36.84 -33.51
C GLY A 7 -25.61 -38.30 -33.51
N ARG A 8 -24.41 -38.58 -32.98
CA ARG A 8 -23.94 -39.96 -32.77
C ARG A 8 -24.74 -40.71 -31.71
N GLN A 9 -25.11 -40.06 -30.60
CA GLN A 9 -25.91 -40.69 -29.54
C GLN A 9 -27.37 -40.93 -29.94
N LEU A 10 -27.94 -40.06 -30.76
CA LEU A 10 -29.35 -40.11 -31.15
C LEU A 10 -29.57 -40.79 -32.51
N HIS A 11 -28.50 -41.28 -33.16
CA HIS A 11 -28.52 -41.86 -34.51
C HIS A 11 -29.14 -40.94 -35.58
N VAL A 12 -28.92 -39.63 -35.46
CA VAL A 12 -29.40 -38.63 -36.42
C VAL A 12 -28.20 -37.93 -37.05
N GLN A 13 -28.20 -37.75 -38.38
CA GLN A 13 -27.16 -36.96 -39.03
C GLN A 13 -27.21 -35.51 -38.53
N PRO A 14 -26.12 -35.00 -37.93
CA PRO A 14 -26.09 -33.65 -37.41
C PRO A 14 -26.05 -32.64 -38.56
N PRO A 15 -26.93 -31.61 -38.57
CA PRO A 15 -26.93 -30.60 -39.62
C PRO A 15 -25.63 -29.78 -39.60
N ASP A 16 -25.08 -29.51 -40.79
CA ASP A 16 -23.88 -28.68 -40.95
C ASP A 16 -24.29 -27.21 -40.94
N LEU A 17 -24.12 -26.56 -39.78
CA LEU A 17 -24.64 -25.23 -39.53
C LEU A 17 -23.51 -24.24 -39.27
N GLY A 18 -23.39 -23.23 -40.14
CA GLY A 18 -22.47 -22.11 -39.94
C GLY A 18 -22.88 -21.20 -38.77
N THR A 19 -24.18 -20.96 -38.57
CA THR A 19 -24.72 -20.23 -37.40
C THR A 19 -26.13 -20.72 -37.05
N LEU A 20 -26.49 -20.78 -35.75
CA LEU A 20 -27.84 -21.18 -35.28
C LEU A 20 -29.00 -20.34 -35.88
N ARG A 21 -28.71 -19.14 -36.39
CA ARG A 21 -29.72 -18.27 -37.03
C ARG A 21 -30.23 -18.82 -38.36
N SER A 22 -29.42 -19.54 -39.12
CA SER A 22 -29.81 -20.07 -40.44
C SER A 22 -30.90 -21.14 -40.35
N ILE A 23 -31.08 -21.79 -39.19
CA ILE A 23 -32.16 -22.76 -38.95
C ILE A 23 -33.55 -22.09 -39.01
N TYR A 24 -33.61 -20.80 -38.67
CA TYR A 24 -34.87 -20.08 -38.45
C TYR A 24 -35.15 -19.03 -39.53
N ASP A 25 -34.35 -18.99 -40.60
CA ASP A 25 -34.55 -18.04 -41.69
C ASP A 25 -35.87 -18.33 -42.41
N GLY A 26 -36.79 -17.35 -42.39
CA GLY A 26 -38.16 -17.50 -42.89
C GLY A 26 -39.13 -18.29 -41.99
N ARG A 27 -38.73 -18.75 -40.80
CA ARG A 27 -39.57 -19.52 -39.84
C ARG A 27 -39.59 -18.89 -38.44
N PHE A 28 -40.11 -17.67 -38.35
CA PHE A 28 -40.13 -16.89 -37.09
C PHE A 28 -41.02 -17.50 -36.00
N ASP A 29 -42.12 -18.15 -36.36
CA ASP A 29 -43.02 -18.78 -35.39
C ASP A 29 -42.35 -19.97 -34.67
N THR A 30 -41.65 -20.81 -35.44
CA THR A 30 -40.88 -21.94 -34.89
C THR A 30 -39.75 -21.49 -33.96
N LEU A 31 -39.10 -20.35 -34.26
CA LEU A 31 -38.11 -19.75 -33.36
C LEU A 31 -38.75 -19.31 -32.04
N SER A 32 -39.91 -18.67 -32.11
CA SER A 32 -40.65 -18.21 -30.93
C SER A 32 -41.06 -19.39 -30.03
N ASP A 33 -41.58 -20.46 -30.63
CA ASP A 33 -41.98 -21.67 -29.90
C ASP A 33 -40.78 -22.36 -29.25
N HIS A 34 -39.66 -22.50 -29.96
CA HIS A 34 -38.44 -23.07 -29.40
C HIS A 34 -37.85 -22.20 -28.29
N GLN A 35 -37.90 -20.87 -28.41
CA GLN A 35 -37.48 -19.96 -27.34
C GLN A 35 -38.39 -20.08 -26.11
N ARG A 36 -39.70 -20.21 -26.31
CA ARG A 36 -40.66 -20.42 -25.22
C ARG A 36 -40.44 -21.76 -24.53
N PHE A 37 -40.22 -22.82 -25.29
CA PHE A 37 -39.87 -24.14 -24.78
C PHE A 37 -38.57 -24.11 -23.96
N ALA A 38 -37.52 -23.48 -24.49
CA ALA A 38 -36.25 -23.33 -23.78
C ALA A 38 -36.38 -22.51 -22.49
N GLN A 39 -37.21 -21.46 -22.48
CA GLN A 39 -37.51 -20.67 -21.27
C GLN A 39 -38.19 -21.53 -20.19
N ILE A 40 -39.15 -22.37 -20.58
CA ILE A 40 -39.85 -23.27 -19.65
C ILE A 40 -38.88 -24.28 -19.04
N ILE A 41 -38.07 -24.95 -19.85
CA ILE A 41 -37.12 -25.97 -19.37
C ILE A 41 -36.01 -25.36 -18.50
N ALA A 42 -35.45 -24.23 -18.92
CA ALA A 42 -34.39 -23.55 -18.17
C ALA A 42 -34.92 -22.79 -16.93
N ASN A 43 -36.24 -22.76 -16.74
CA ASN A 43 -36.95 -22.03 -15.69
C ASN A 43 -36.65 -20.51 -15.69
N PHE A 44 -36.57 -19.92 -16.88
CA PHE A 44 -36.39 -18.47 -17.05
C PHE A 44 -37.73 -17.77 -17.30
N ARG A 45 -37.94 -16.61 -16.67
CA ARG A 45 -39.18 -15.83 -16.75
C ARG A 45 -38.97 -14.48 -17.44
N VAL A 46 -40.03 -13.95 -18.05
CA VAL A 46 -40.04 -12.56 -18.55
C VAL A 46 -40.17 -11.60 -17.37
N ILE A 47 -39.52 -10.44 -17.46
CA ILE A 47 -39.50 -9.44 -16.39
C ILE A 47 -40.90 -8.89 -16.08
N SER A 48 -41.32 -9.01 -14.82
CA SER A 48 -42.57 -8.41 -14.31
C SER A 48 -42.38 -6.96 -13.87
N GLU A 49 -43.46 -6.20 -13.71
CA GLU A 49 -43.38 -4.81 -13.25
C GLU A 49 -42.80 -4.69 -11.82
N HIS A 50 -43.13 -5.63 -10.93
CA HIS A 50 -42.54 -5.68 -9.59
C HIS A 50 -41.02 -5.87 -9.65
N GLN A 51 -40.54 -6.79 -10.50
CA GLN A 51 -39.12 -7.00 -10.72
C GLN A 51 -38.43 -5.77 -11.34
N ARG A 52 -39.11 -5.01 -12.20
CA ARG A 52 -38.57 -3.71 -12.69
C ARG A 52 -38.27 -2.74 -11.55
N ARG A 53 -39.16 -2.64 -10.56
CA ARG A 53 -38.94 -1.78 -9.38
C ARG A 53 -37.76 -2.28 -8.54
N TYR A 54 -37.65 -3.60 -8.39
CA TYR A 54 -36.52 -4.22 -7.68
C TYR A 54 -35.18 -3.97 -8.38
N VAL A 55 -35.13 -4.08 -9.72
CA VAL A 55 -33.95 -3.73 -10.52
C VAL A 55 -33.53 -2.28 -10.29
N ILE A 56 -34.47 -1.33 -10.31
CA ILE A 56 -34.16 0.08 -10.06
C ILE A 56 -33.65 0.29 -8.63
N ARG A 57 -34.25 -0.35 -7.63
CA ARG A 57 -33.78 -0.30 -6.24
C ARG A 57 -32.36 -0.84 -6.10
N TRP A 58 -32.11 -2.02 -6.66
CA TRP A 58 -30.78 -2.64 -6.66
C TRP A 58 -29.76 -1.76 -7.38
N LEU A 59 -30.11 -1.17 -8.53
CA LEU A 59 -29.24 -0.22 -9.24
C LEU A 59 -28.94 1.04 -8.42
N LYS A 60 -29.93 1.58 -7.68
CA LYS A 60 -29.71 2.71 -6.77
C LYS A 60 -28.72 2.34 -5.66
N GLU A 61 -28.87 1.17 -5.06
CA GLU A 61 -27.94 0.65 -4.04
C GLU A 61 -26.52 0.51 -4.62
N GLN A 62 -26.36 -0.04 -5.83
CA GLN A 62 -25.05 -0.10 -6.49
C GLN A 62 -24.47 1.29 -6.80
N LEU A 63 -25.29 2.23 -7.27
CA LEU A 63 -24.87 3.59 -7.61
C LEU A 63 -24.43 4.41 -6.40
N THR A 64 -24.96 4.14 -5.21
CA THR A 64 -24.47 4.78 -3.97
C THR A 64 -23.02 4.39 -3.69
N GLY A 65 -22.60 3.15 -3.97
CA GLY A 65 -21.21 2.71 -3.79
C GLY A 65 -20.29 2.94 -4.99
N ARG A 66 -20.84 2.93 -6.21
CA ARG A 66 -20.12 3.00 -7.50
C ARG A 66 -20.89 3.85 -8.51
N PRO A 67 -20.59 5.15 -8.65
CA PRO A 67 -21.31 6.03 -9.58
C PRO A 67 -20.91 5.84 -11.06
N GLU A 68 -19.92 5.00 -11.38
CA GLU A 68 -19.47 4.74 -12.74
C GLU A 68 -20.40 3.79 -13.50
N ARG A 69 -20.70 4.13 -14.77
CA ARG A 69 -21.70 3.42 -15.58
C ARG A 69 -21.16 2.18 -16.32
N GLY A 70 -19.83 2.04 -16.41
CA GLY A 70 -19.18 1.12 -17.33
C GLY A 70 -19.42 -0.36 -17.04
N GLN A 71 -19.42 -0.76 -15.76
CA GLN A 71 -19.62 -2.16 -15.35
C GLN A 71 -21.09 -2.50 -15.09
N LEU A 72 -21.94 -1.51 -14.77
CA LEU A 72 -23.35 -1.71 -14.45
C LEU A 72 -24.14 -2.46 -15.53
N GLY A 73 -23.77 -2.30 -16.80
CA GLY A 73 -24.40 -3.03 -17.90
C GLY A 73 -24.15 -4.54 -17.85
N ASN A 74 -22.95 -4.96 -17.45
CA ASN A 74 -22.60 -6.38 -17.30
C ASN A 74 -23.12 -6.93 -15.98
N ASP A 75 -22.99 -6.16 -14.90
CA ASP A 75 -23.52 -6.53 -13.58
C ASP A 75 -25.04 -6.74 -13.64
N LEU A 76 -25.76 -5.90 -14.40
CA LEU A 76 -27.20 -6.06 -14.58
C LEU A 76 -27.56 -7.31 -15.41
N LYS A 77 -26.73 -7.67 -16.42
CA LYS A 77 -26.93 -8.93 -17.17
C LYS A 77 -26.71 -10.15 -16.27
N GLN A 78 -25.69 -10.12 -15.43
CA GLN A 78 -25.44 -11.16 -14.44
C GLN A 78 -26.58 -11.24 -13.42
N TRP A 79 -27.05 -10.10 -12.92
CA TRP A 79 -28.19 -10.04 -12.00
C TRP A 79 -29.45 -10.67 -12.60
N PHE A 80 -29.79 -10.35 -13.86
CA PHE A 80 -30.93 -10.99 -14.55
C PHE A 80 -30.75 -12.51 -14.67
N TYR A 81 -29.54 -12.97 -15.00
CA TYR A 81 -29.24 -14.38 -15.10
C TYR A 81 -29.41 -15.13 -13.77
N GLU A 82 -28.84 -14.60 -12.69
CA GLU A 82 -28.91 -15.17 -11.34
C GLU A 82 -30.37 -15.26 -10.84
N HIS A 83 -31.20 -14.25 -11.16
CA HIS A 83 -32.60 -14.20 -10.77
C HIS A 83 -33.53 -14.97 -11.72
N ARG A 84 -32.97 -15.73 -12.67
CA ARG A 84 -33.70 -16.52 -13.68
C ARG A 84 -34.67 -15.67 -14.51
N ILE A 85 -34.25 -14.45 -14.85
CA ILE A 85 -35.00 -13.53 -15.70
C ILE A 85 -34.32 -13.48 -17.08
N VAL A 86 -35.12 -13.55 -18.14
CA VAL A 86 -34.60 -13.41 -19.51
C VAL A 86 -33.93 -12.05 -19.65
N ILE A 87 -32.64 -12.06 -20.03
CA ILE A 87 -31.84 -10.85 -20.17
C ILE A 87 -32.51 -9.93 -21.21
N PRO A 88 -32.95 -8.72 -20.83
CA PRO A 88 -33.58 -7.80 -21.77
C PRO A 88 -32.62 -7.34 -22.85
N ASN A 89 -33.17 -6.80 -23.95
CA ASN A 89 -32.34 -6.18 -24.98
C ASN A 89 -31.51 -5.02 -24.42
N GLU A 90 -30.44 -4.67 -25.14
CA GLU A 90 -29.47 -3.69 -24.67
C GLU A 90 -30.08 -2.28 -24.48
N ARG A 91 -31.12 -1.94 -25.26
CA ARG A 91 -31.85 -0.67 -25.12
C ARG A 91 -32.59 -0.60 -23.78
N THR A 92 -33.26 -1.67 -23.37
CA THR A 92 -33.98 -1.76 -22.09
C THR A 92 -33.01 -1.73 -20.91
N ILE A 93 -31.87 -2.43 -21.02
CA ILE A 93 -30.78 -2.34 -20.02
C ILE A 93 -30.30 -0.89 -19.84
N ARG A 94 -30.03 -0.19 -20.96
CA ARG A 94 -29.63 1.24 -20.90
C ARG A 94 -30.71 2.12 -20.28
N GLN A 95 -31.99 1.86 -20.55
CA GLN A 95 -33.11 2.61 -19.97
C GLN A 95 -33.16 2.46 -18.44
N PHE A 96 -33.00 1.25 -17.91
CA PHE A 96 -32.94 1.04 -16.45
C PHE A 96 -31.80 1.83 -15.81
N ILE A 97 -30.61 1.80 -16.41
CA ILE A 97 -29.44 2.53 -15.90
C ILE A 97 -29.68 4.04 -15.94
N VAL A 98 -30.18 4.57 -17.06
CA VAL A 98 -30.47 6.01 -17.20
C VAL A 98 -31.50 6.48 -16.18
N GLN A 99 -32.56 5.69 -15.97
CA GLN A 99 -33.59 6.02 -14.98
C GLN A 99 -33.03 6.01 -13.55
N ALA A 100 -32.30 4.95 -13.17
CA ALA A 100 -31.70 4.85 -11.84
C ALA A 100 -30.72 5.99 -11.55
N VAL A 101 -29.92 6.40 -12.55
CA VAL A 101 -29.01 7.55 -12.42
C VAL A 101 -29.77 8.87 -12.25
N ARG A 102 -30.82 9.11 -13.04
CA ARG A 102 -31.64 10.34 -12.91
C ARG A 102 -32.31 10.44 -11.55
N ASP A 103 -32.86 9.34 -11.05
CA ASP A 103 -33.49 9.29 -9.73
C ASP A 103 -32.47 9.57 -8.61
N THR A 104 -31.26 9.01 -8.73
CA THR A 104 -30.17 9.20 -7.77
C THR A 104 -29.66 10.64 -7.79
N GLU A 105 -29.41 11.21 -8.99
CA GLU A 105 -29.03 12.62 -9.16
C GLU A 105 -30.10 13.56 -8.59
N SER A 106 -31.38 13.23 -8.76
CA SER A 106 -32.48 14.03 -8.23
C SER A 106 -32.56 13.98 -6.71
N SER A 107 -32.39 12.80 -6.13
CA SER A 107 -32.39 12.59 -4.67
C SER A 107 -31.23 13.34 -4.01
N LEU A 108 -30.02 13.23 -4.58
CA LEU A 108 -28.83 13.95 -4.12
C LEU A 108 -29.00 15.47 -4.22
N HIS A 109 -29.60 15.96 -5.31
CA HIS A 109 -29.86 17.39 -5.48
C HIS A 109 -30.83 17.92 -4.42
N ALA A 110 -31.92 17.21 -4.16
CA ALA A 110 -32.90 17.60 -3.15
C ALA A 110 -32.29 17.60 -1.73
N GLU A 111 -31.34 16.73 -1.46
CA GLU A 111 -30.60 16.73 -0.20
C GLU A 111 -29.61 17.89 -0.11
N PHE A 112 -28.85 18.18 -1.17
CA PHE A 112 -27.95 19.34 -1.21
C PHE A 112 -28.72 20.66 -1.04
N GLN A 113 -29.91 20.77 -1.64
CA GLN A 113 -30.78 21.93 -1.46
C GLN A 113 -31.23 22.09 -0.01
N ARG A 114 -31.58 20.99 0.67
CA ARG A 114 -31.94 21.00 2.10
C ARG A 114 -30.77 21.40 2.99
N THR A 115 -29.55 20.91 2.71
CA THR A 115 -28.37 21.14 3.55
C THR A 115 -27.73 22.51 3.33
N PHE A 116 -27.55 22.94 2.07
CA PHE A 116 -26.79 24.16 1.75
C PHE A 116 -27.67 25.35 1.36
N GLY A 117 -28.91 25.10 0.93
CA GLY A 117 -29.80 26.10 0.36
C GLY A 117 -29.51 26.39 -1.13
N PRO A 118 -30.51 26.84 -1.89
CA PRO A 118 -30.38 27.05 -3.34
C PRO A 118 -29.39 28.17 -3.69
N GLN A 119 -29.37 29.24 -2.90
CA GLN A 119 -28.51 30.41 -3.15
C GLN A 119 -27.01 30.07 -3.08
N LYS A 120 -26.59 29.22 -2.12
CA LYS A 120 -25.19 28.78 -2.00
C LYS A 120 -24.76 27.86 -3.14
N LEU A 121 -25.63 26.93 -3.54
CA LEU A 121 -25.35 26.05 -4.69
C LEU A 121 -25.20 26.86 -5.99
N ASP A 122 -26.04 27.89 -6.17
CA ASP A 122 -25.94 28.81 -7.31
C ASP A 122 -24.72 29.73 -7.23
N SER A 123 -24.27 30.11 -6.04
CA SER A 123 -23.04 30.90 -5.91
C SER A 123 -21.81 30.08 -6.27
N TRP A 124 -21.68 28.83 -5.78
CA TRP A 124 -20.57 27.94 -6.14
C TRP A 124 -20.51 27.67 -7.64
N ALA A 125 -21.64 27.40 -8.29
CA ALA A 125 -21.70 27.19 -9.74
C ALA A 125 -21.32 28.45 -10.55
N ARG A 126 -21.58 29.65 -10.02
CA ARG A 126 -21.21 30.93 -10.65
C ARG A 126 -19.77 31.35 -10.41
N LEU A 127 -19.16 30.93 -9.30
CA LEU A 127 -17.78 31.27 -8.94
C LEU A 127 -16.75 30.51 -9.77
N LEU A 128 -16.97 29.21 -10.02
CA LEU A 128 -16.00 28.35 -10.71
C LEU A 128 -15.51 28.87 -12.08
N PRO A 129 -16.37 29.46 -12.94
CA PRO A 129 -15.96 30.00 -14.24
C PRO A 129 -15.25 31.35 -14.19
N GLN A 130 -15.25 32.07 -13.06
CA GLN A 130 -14.71 33.43 -12.98
C GLN A 130 -13.17 33.41 -13.01
N PRO A 131 -12.52 34.40 -13.65
CA PRO A 131 -11.05 34.49 -13.69
C PRO A 131 -10.49 34.65 -12.27
N HIS A 132 -9.35 34.01 -11.98
CA HIS A 132 -8.72 34.09 -10.67
C HIS A 132 -7.19 34.06 -10.77
N LYS A 133 -6.53 35.13 -10.29
CA LYS A 133 -5.08 35.33 -10.42
C LYS A 133 -4.64 35.18 -11.88
N GLU A 134 -3.58 34.42 -12.14
CA GLU A 134 -3.03 34.12 -13.47
C GLU A 134 -3.84 33.04 -14.22
N HIS A 135 -4.87 32.45 -13.61
CA HIS A 135 -5.67 31.40 -14.24
C HIS A 135 -6.92 31.95 -14.92
N VAL A 136 -7.23 31.37 -16.08
CA VAL A 136 -8.44 31.65 -16.88
C VAL A 136 -9.72 31.44 -16.07
N SER A 137 -9.71 30.58 -15.05
CA SER A 137 -10.86 30.35 -14.16
C SER A 137 -10.45 29.88 -12.76
N LEU A 138 -11.31 30.14 -11.77
CA LEU A 138 -11.18 29.61 -10.41
C LEU A 138 -11.16 28.07 -10.41
N GLN A 139 -11.97 27.44 -11.27
CA GLN A 139 -11.93 25.99 -11.49
C GLN A 139 -10.52 25.52 -11.88
N GLY A 140 -9.86 26.21 -12.82
CA GLY A 140 -8.50 25.90 -13.25
C GLY A 140 -7.48 26.04 -12.12
N TRP A 141 -7.56 27.12 -11.33
CA TRP A 141 -6.67 27.32 -10.18
C TRP A 141 -6.89 26.26 -9.09
N LEU A 142 -8.14 25.95 -8.75
CA LEU A 142 -8.47 24.92 -7.76
C LEU A 142 -8.06 23.51 -8.20
N TRP A 143 -8.15 23.22 -9.50
CA TRP A 143 -7.74 21.93 -10.07
C TRP A 143 -6.23 21.78 -10.24
N ALA A 144 -5.48 22.89 -10.30
CA ALA A 144 -4.03 22.85 -10.46
C ALA A 144 -3.34 22.08 -9.31
N VAL A 145 -2.55 21.08 -9.67
CA VAL A 145 -1.80 20.25 -8.72
C VAL A 145 -0.45 20.91 -8.43
N PRO A 146 -0.02 21.03 -7.16
CA PRO A 146 1.29 21.58 -6.84
C PRO A 146 2.42 20.69 -7.42
N LEU A 147 3.32 21.29 -8.19
CA LEU A 147 4.37 20.56 -8.91
C LEU A 147 5.61 20.26 -8.06
N ARG A 148 5.90 21.08 -7.04
CA ARG A 148 7.05 20.92 -6.13
C ARG A 148 6.57 21.03 -4.68
N GLY A 149 7.45 20.69 -3.74
CA GLY A 149 7.20 20.81 -2.30
C GLY A 149 7.81 22.08 -1.70
N SER A 150 7.74 23.22 -2.39
CA SER A 150 8.32 24.49 -1.90
C SER A 150 7.40 25.16 -0.87
N THR A 151 7.97 25.98 0.01
CA THR A 151 7.18 26.75 1.00
C THR A 151 6.18 27.69 0.33
N GLN A 152 6.52 28.25 -0.83
CA GLN A 152 5.62 29.08 -1.63
C GLN A 152 4.41 28.29 -2.12
N GLN A 153 4.61 27.10 -2.71
CA GLN A 153 3.51 26.26 -3.17
C GLN A 153 2.67 25.69 -2.03
N MET A 154 3.29 25.40 -0.87
CA MET A 154 2.53 25.10 0.34
C MET A 154 1.62 26.27 0.73
N GLY A 155 2.13 27.49 0.58
CA GLY A 155 1.35 28.70 0.77
C GLY A 155 0.17 28.83 -0.18
N GLU A 156 0.37 28.57 -1.48
CA GLU A 156 -0.72 28.58 -2.46
C GLU A 156 -1.80 27.53 -2.16
N VAL A 157 -1.40 26.32 -1.74
CA VAL A 157 -2.37 25.27 -1.36
C VAL A 157 -3.16 25.68 -0.11
N LEU A 158 -2.51 26.31 0.88
CA LEU A 158 -3.19 26.87 2.04
C LEU A 158 -4.14 28.02 1.66
N ASP A 159 -3.82 28.83 0.65
CA ASP A 159 -4.74 29.86 0.12
C ASP A 159 -5.99 29.22 -0.48
N LYS A 160 -5.86 28.08 -1.19
CA LYS A 160 -7.01 27.32 -1.71
C LYS A 160 -7.93 26.88 -0.58
N ILE A 161 -7.37 26.32 0.51
CA ILE A 161 -8.14 25.88 1.68
C ILE A 161 -8.86 27.08 2.32
N ASN A 162 -8.18 28.20 2.50
CA ASN A 162 -8.76 29.41 3.08
C ASN A 162 -9.92 29.96 2.24
N LEU A 163 -9.75 30.03 0.92
CA LEU A 163 -10.80 30.51 -0.01
C LEU A 163 -12.04 29.58 0.04
N LEU A 164 -11.83 28.27 0.02
CA LEU A 164 -12.93 27.30 0.08
C LEU A 164 -13.64 27.31 1.44
N THR A 165 -12.89 27.52 2.52
CA THR A 165 -13.44 27.68 3.87
C THR A 165 -14.27 28.97 3.97
N MET A 166 -13.79 30.08 3.40
CA MET A 166 -14.51 31.36 3.33
C MET A 166 -15.82 31.26 2.56
N HIS A 167 -15.87 30.46 1.48
CA HIS A 167 -17.10 30.19 0.74
C HIS A 167 -18.02 29.13 1.39
N GLY A 168 -17.71 28.71 2.62
CA GLY A 168 -18.56 27.82 3.41
C GLY A 168 -18.57 26.36 2.92
N VAL A 169 -17.55 25.91 2.21
CA VAL A 169 -17.46 24.52 1.71
C VAL A 169 -17.14 23.53 2.83
N ALA A 170 -16.45 23.99 3.88
CA ALA A 170 -16.04 23.20 5.04
C ALA A 170 -17.16 23.00 6.08
N CYS A 171 -18.44 23.16 5.71
CA CYS A 171 -19.58 22.85 6.57
C CYS A 171 -19.87 21.34 6.59
N ALA A 172 -20.81 20.90 7.44
CA ALA A 172 -21.23 19.51 7.49
C ALA A 172 -21.88 19.08 6.16
N TRP A 173 -21.39 17.98 5.58
CA TRP A 173 -21.93 17.38 4.36
C TRP A 173 -22.97 16.30 4.69
N PRO A 174 -23.99 16.07 3.83
CA PRO A 174 -24.97 15.02 4.06
C PRO A 174 -24.32 13.62 4.06
N GLY A 175 -24.72 12.75 4.99
CA GLY A 175 -24.15 11.41 5.14
C GLY A 175 -24.40 10.47 3.95
N THR A 176 -25.40 10.78 3.10
CA THR A 176 -25.64 10.07 1.84
C THR A 176 -24.57 10.37 0.77
N CYS A 177 -23.85 11.48 0.92
CA CYS A 177 -22.83 11.92 -0.02
C CYS A 177 -21.48 11.32 0.38
N ASN A 178 -21.16 10.16 -0.18
CA ASN A 178 -19.87 9.53 0.05
C ASN A 178 -18.75 10.15 -0.83
N ASP A 179 -17.51 9.86 -0.46
CA ASP A 179 -16.31 10.32 -1.17
C ASP A 179 -16.29 9.90 -2.65
N ALA A 180 -16.87 8.74 -2.97
CA ALA A 180 -16.95 8.23 -4.34
C ALA A 180 -17.86 9.10 -5.24
N ILE A 181 -19.02 9.48 -4.73
CA ILE A 181 -19.96 10.41 -5.36
C ILE A 181 -19.28 11.77 -5.56
N VAL A 182 -18.64 12.31 -4.52
CA VAL A 182 -17.91 13.58 -4.59
C VAL A 182 -16.84 13.53 -5.70
N ARG A 183 -16.00 12.50 -5.72
CA ARG A 183 -14.95 12.31 -6.75
C ARG A 183 -15.52 12.19 -8.16
N TYR A 184 -16.59 11.43 -8.33
CA TYR A 184 -17.20 11.20 -9.65
C TYR A 184 -17.74 12.49 -10.26
N TYR A 185 -18.57 13.23 -9.51
CA TYR A 185 -19.14 14.47 -10.01
C TYR A 185 -18.10 15.59 -10.11
N ALA A 186 -17.10 15.63 -9.21
CA ALA A 186 -15.97 16.54 -9.33
C ALA A 186 -15.17 16.30 -10.64
N ARG A 187 -14.88 15.04 -11.00
CA ARG A 187 -14.20 14.70 -12.27
C ARG A 187 -15.01 15.10 -13.50
N ARG A 188 -16.34 14.96 -13.46
CA ARG A 188 -17.24 15.44 -14.52
C ARG A 188 -17.18 16.95 -14.70
N CYS A 189 -17.08 17.70 -13.60
CA CYS A 189 -16.86 19.15 -13.63
C CYS A 189 -15.47 19.50 -14.17
N ALA A 190 -14.43 18.86 -13.64
CA ALA A 190 -13.03 19.13 -13.94
C ALA A 190 -12.62 18.81 -15.38
N SER A 191 -13.19 17.75 -15.96
CA SER A 191 -12.87 17.33 -17.34
C SER A 191 -13.45 18.25 -18.43
N ARG A 192 -14.22 19.26 -18.05
CA ARG A 192 -14.89 20.20 -18.96
C ARG A 192 -14.40 21.61 -18.73
N SER A 193 -14.29 22.39 -19.82
CA SER A 193 -14.03 23.82 -19.69
C SER A 193 -15.25 24.54 -19.10
N PRO A 194 -15.06 25.64 -18.36
CA PRO A 194 -16.17 26.42 -17.81
C PRO A 194 -17.17 26.93 -18.86
N SER A 195 -16.74 27.12 -20.11
CA SER A 195 -17.61 27.49 -21.23
C SER A 195 -18.61 26.40 -21.61
N ILE A 196 -18.21 25.12 -21.54
CA ILE A 196 -19.07 23.96 -21.83
C ILE A 196 -20.03 23.69 -20.68
N SER A 197 -19.60 23.93 -19.43
CA SER A 197 -20.43 23.75 -18.23
C SER A 197 -21.72 24.58 -18.25
N LYS A 198 -21.77 25.68 -19.02
CA LYS A 198 -23.01 26.47 -19.22
C LYS A 198 -24.14 25.69 -19.93
N ARG A 199 -23.80 24.68 -20.72
CA ARG A 199 -24.75 23.86 -21.52
C ARG A 199 -25.36 22.70 -20.73
N ILE A 200 -24.89 22.44 -19.51
CA ILE A 200 -25.40 21.37 -18.64
C ILE A 200 -26.69 21.85 -17.96
N ALA A 201 -27.63 20.92 -17.75
CA ALA A 201 -28.85 21.16 -17.00
C ALA A 201 -28.53 21.82 -15.64
N PRO A 202 -29.26 22.88 -15.22
CA PRO A 202 -28.95 23.64 -14.00
C PRO A 202 -28.79 22.77 -12.75
N GLN A 203 -29.63 21.74 -12.62
CA GLN A 203 -29.61 20.79 -11.51
C GLN A 203 -28.28 20.01 -11.43
N SER A 204 -27.90 19.33 -12.51
CA SER A 204 -26.64 18.57 -12.58
C SER A 204 -25.42 19.49 -12.45
N ARG A 205 -25.48 20.72 -12.98
CA ARG A 205 -24.41 21.71 -12.85
C ARG A 205 -24.17 22.14 -11.40
N ARG A 206 -25.23 22.40 -10.62
CA ARG A 206 -25.14 22.73 -9.19
C ARG A 206 -24.50 21.59 -8.39
N LEU A 207 -24.92 20.36 -8.68
CA LEU A 207 -24.40 19.16 -8.03
C LEU A 207 -22.92 18.93 -8.38
N GLU A 208 -22.56 19.02 -9.66
CA GLU A 208 -21.17 18.90 -10.12
C GLU A 208 -20.27 19.99 -9.53
N ALA A 209 -20.74 21.24 -9.46
CA ALA A 209 -19.99 22.36 -8.87
C ALA A 209 -19.77 22.18 -7.36
N ALA A 210 -20.81 21.79 -6.61
CA ALA A 210 -20.69 21.52 -5.17
C ALA A 210 -19.69 20.40 -4.90
N CYS A 211 -19.82 19.26 -5.58
CA CYS A 211 -18.88 18.14 -5.47
C CYS A 211 -17.45 18.54 -5.85
N PHE A 212 -17.27 19.38 -6.88
CA PHE A 212 -15.96 19.91 -7.26
C PHE A 212 -15.35 20.77 -6.15
N MET A 213 -16.11 21.70 -5.58
CA MET A 213 -15.63 22.55 -4.47
C MET A 213 -15.19 21.71 -3.27
N ARG A 214 -16.00 20.70 -2.90
CA ARG A 214 -15.65 19.76 -1.82
C ARG A 214 -14.39 18.98 -2.15
N TYR A 215 -14.32 18.40 -3.33
CA TYR A 215 -13.15 17.65 -3.78
C TYR A 215 -11.88 18.51 -3.77
N SER A 216 -11.96 19.76 -4.24
CA SER A 216 -10.83 20.70 -4.20
C SER A 216 -10.38 21.01 -2.77
N LEU A 217 -11.31 21.16 -1.81
CA LEU A 217 -10.97 21.37 -0.40
C LEU A 217 -10.23 20.16 0.16
N CYS A 218 -10.74 18.96 -0.12
CA CYS A 218 -10.14 17.74 0.34
C CYS A 218 -8.74 17.51 -0.23
N THR A 219 -8.60 17.66 -1.56
CA THR A 219 -7.34 17.41 -2.24
C THR A 219 -6.30 18.45 -1.87
N ALA A 220 -6.68 19.72 -1.70
CA ALA A 220 -5.78 20.73 -1.16
C ALA A 220 -5.29 20.36 0.26
N THR A 221 -6.19 19.84 1.10
CA THR A 221 -5.86 19.38 2.46
C THR A 221 -4.92 18.18 2.44
N ASP A 222 -5.20 17.18 1.60
CA ASP A 222 -4.32 16.02 1.43
C ASP A 222 -2.94 16.42 0.89
N HIS A 223 -2.89 17.37 -0.06
CA HIS A 223 -1.66 17.91 -0.61
C HIS A 223 -0.85 18.63 0.48
N ILE A 224 -1.43 19.57 1.24
CA ILE A 224 -0.68 20.31 2.25
C ILE A 224 -0.13 19.39 3.35
N LEU A 225 -0.91 18.42 3.81
CA LEU A 225 -0.48 17.47 4.84
C LEU A 225 0.62 16.54 4.32
N THR A 226 0.58 16.16 3.04
CA THR A 226 1.65 15.37 2.40
C THR A 226 2.91 16.20 2.18
N MET A 227 2.76 17.44 1.70
CA MET A 227 3.87 18.38 1.52
C MET A 227 4.54 18.69 2.87
N LEU A 228 3.77 18.90 3.94
CA LEU A 228 4.28 19.12 5.30
C LEU A 228 5.16 17.96 5.75
N ARG A 229 4.69 16.72 5.60
CA ARG A 229 5.45 15.53 5.99
C ARG A 229 6.77 15.43 5.22
N ARG A 230 6.74 15.68 3.91
CA ARG A 230 7.94 15.68 3.06
C ARG A 230 8.89 16.82 3.39
N TRP A 231 8.36 18.01 3.65
CA TRP A 231 9.13 19.20 4.00
C TRP A 231 9.87 19.01 5.32
N VAL A 232 9.20 18.53 6.39
CA VAL A 232 9.87 18.25 7.67
C VAL A 232 10.99 17.21 7.48
N GLN A 233 10.77 16.16 6.68
CA GLN A 233 11.83 15.18 6.40
C GLN A 233 12.99 15.80 5.61
N LYS A 234 12.69 16.64 4.62
CA LYS A 234 13.70 17.33 3.82
C LYS A 234 14.58 18.22 4.71
N VAL A 235 13.99 19.02 5.58
CA VAL A 235 14.75 19.93 6.46
C VAL A 235 15.66 19.15 7.42
N VAL A 236 15.22 17.98 7.91
CA VAL A 236 16.06 17.09 8.72
C VAL A 236 17.21 16.49 7.91
N ASN A 237 16.96 16.07 6.68
CA ASN A 237 18.00 15.52 5.80
C ASN A 237 19.02 16.60 5.41
N ASP A 238 18.55 17.81 5.10
CA ASP A 238 19.41 18.95 4.78
C ASP A 238 20.28 19.30 6.01
N ALA A 239 19.70 19.33 7.21
CA ALA A 239 20.44 19.50 8.46
C ALA A 239 21.49 18.39 8.69
N SER A 240 21.14 17.13 8.39
CA SER A 240 22.11 16.02 8.46
C SER A 240 23.26 16.22 7.49
N ARG A 241 22.98 16.54 6.22
CA ARG A 241 24.03 16.74 5.20
C ARG A 241 24.99 17.86 5.56
N THR A 242 24.47 18.98 6.08
CA THR A 242 25.32 20.09 6.54
C THR A 242 26.19 19.68 7.73
N LEU A 243 25.69 18.82 8.61
CA LEU A 243 26.47 18.28 9.72
C LEU A 243 27.47 17.20 9.28
N ASP A 244 27.16 16.41 8.25
CA ASP A 244 28.06 15.42 7.68
C ASP A 244 29.28 16.14 7.06
N VAL A 245 29.07 17.21 6.27
CA VAL A 245 30.17 18.08 5.77
C VAL A 245 31.00 18.71 6.90
N ALA A 246 30.37 19.02 8.04
CA ALA A 246 31.08 19.55 9.21
C ALA A 246 31.85 18.47 10.00
N ASN A 247 31.42 17.20 9.92
CA ASN A 247 32.12 16.06 10.51
C ASN A 247 33.29 15.60 9.63
N ASP A 248 33.20 15.70 8.31
CA ASP A 248 34.34 15.44 7.42
C ASP A 248 35.53 16.35 7.80
N LYS A 249 35.25 17.63 8.13
CA LYS A 249 36.26 18.56 8.69
C LYS A 249 36.83 18.14 10.05
N ARG A 250 36.09 17.36 10.86
CA ARG A 250 36.62 16.80 12.11
C ARG A 250 37.55 15.63 11.86
N GLU A 251 37.29 14.80 10.85
CA GLU A 251 38.23 13.76 10.44
C GLU A 251 39.53 14.39 9.94
N ASP A 252 39.44 15.50 9.20
CA ASP A 252 40.60 16.31 8.81
C ASP A 252 41.33 16.90 10.03
N GLN A 253 40.61 17.46 11.01
CA GLN A 253 41.20 17.96 12.27
C GLN A 253 41.87 16.86 13.10
N LEU A 254 41.31 15.64 13.12
CA LEU A 254 41.92 14.49 13.78
C LEU A 254 43.17 14.01 13.04
N ARG A 255 43.19 14.11 11.71
CA ARG A 255 44.38 13.84 10.89
C ARG A 255 45.46 14.89 11.12
N GLU A 256 45.11 16.18 11.16
CA GLU A 256 46.02 17.27 11.52
C GLU A 256 46.57 17.11 12.94
N PHE A 257 45.72 16.74 13.90
CA PHE A 257 46.16 16.40 15.26
C PHE A 257 47.14 15.22 15.27
N ALA A 258 46.86 14.14 14.54
CA ALA A 258 47.76 12.99 14.44
C ALA A 258 49.11 13.35 13.80
N LEU A 259 49.12 14.27 12.82
CA LEU A 259 50.34 14.81 12.22
C LEU A 259 51.12 15.67 13.22
N ALA A 260 50.45 16.58 13.94
CA ALA A 260 51.07 17.42 14.97
C ALA A 260 51.65 16.60 16.13
N VAL A 261 50.97 15.52 16.52
CA VAL A 261 51.48 14.55 17.51
C VAL A 261 52.73 13.84 16.99
N LYS A 262 52.76 13.47 15.70
CA LYS A 262 53.91 12.82 15.06
C LYS A 262 55.10 13.77 14.93
N GLU A 263 54.87 15.04 14.62
CA GLU A 263 55.92 16.06 14.56
C GLU A 263 56.55 16.29 15.92
N LEU A 264 55.75 16.51 16.97
CA LEU A 264 56.25 16.68 18.34
C LEU A 264 56.95 15.44 18.91
N ALA A 265 56.53 14.24 18.50
CA ALA A 265 57.17 12.99 18.92
C ALA A 265 58.57 12.79 18.29
N ASN A 266 58.85 13.43 17.15
CA ASN A 266 60.10 13.30 16.40
C ASN A 266 61.06 14.49 16.62
N ASP A 267 60.67 15.48 17.43
CA ASP A 267 61.48 16.66 17.69
C ASP A 267 62.54 16.38 18.78
N GLU A 268 63.79 16.20 18.37
CA GLU A 268 64.93 15.87 19.25
C GLU A 268 65.38 17.05 20.13
N SER A 269 64.83 18.25 19.92
CA SER A 269 65.22 19.47 20.64
C SER A 269 64.48 19.68 21.96
N LEU A 270 63.40 18.93 22.21
CA LEU A 270 62.51 19.10 23.36
C LEU A 270 62.86 18.15 24.51
N THR A 271 62.88 18.67 25.73
CA THR A 271 63.01 17.84 26.94
C THR A 271 61.71 17.08 27.23
N ARG A 272 61.82 15.93 27.92
CA ARG A 272 60.70 15.01 28.19
C ARG A 272 59.50 15.67 28.90
N GLU A 273 59.75 16.67 29.74
CA GLU A 273 58.71 17.43 30.46
C GLU A 273 57.98 18.43 29.54
N GLN A 274 58.71 19.11 28.66
CA GLN A 274 58.14 20.04 27.69
C GLN A 274 57.25 19.31 26.67
N LEU A 275 57.70 18.14 26.22
CA LEU A 275 56.99 17.25 25.30
C LEU A 275 55.67 16.73 25.92
N GLY A 276 55.70 16.38 27.22
CA GLY A 276 54.50 16.01 27.98
C GLY A 276 53.47 17.15 28.07
N SER A 277 53.92 18.39 28.32
CA SER A 277 53.01 19.55 28.38
C SER A 277 52.39 19.87 27.02
N ALA A 278 53.17 19.77 25.93
CA ALA A 278 52.70 20.04 24.57
C ALA A 278 51.65 19.02 24.10
N PHE A 279 51.79 17.74 24.48
CA PHE A 279 50.78 16.73 24.22
C PHE A 279 49.49 16.95 25.00
N CYS A 280 49.56 17.40 26.26
CA CYS A 280 48.39 17.74 27.04
C CYS A 280 47.62 18.91 26.41
N GLU A 281 48.30 19.99 26.02
CA GLU A 281 47.64 21.12 25.33
C GLU A 281 47.00 20.74 24.00
N LEU A 282 47.65 19.87 23.23
CA LEU A 282 47.09 19.35 21.97
C LEU A 282 45.87 18.46 22.22
N ALA A 283 45.90 17.60 23.24
CA ALA A 283 44.79 16.73 23.60
C ALA A 283 43.59 17.54 24.09
N ASP A 284 43.81 18.56 24.93
CA ASP A 284 42.77 19.43 25.45
C ASP A 284 42.04 20.23 24.35
N LYS A 285 42.74 20.57 23.26
CA LYS A 285 42.14 21.21 22.07
C LYS A 285 41.16 20.28 21.32
N VAL A 286 41.28 18.96 21.46
CA VAL A 286 40.49 17.95 20.72
C VAL A 286 39.42 17.28 21.61
N LEU A 287 39.63 17.23 22.92
CA LEU A 287 38.74 16.58 23.88
C LEU A 287 37.43 17.38 24.10
N CYS A 288 36.47 17.19 23.19
CA CYS A 288 35.06 17.53 23.41
C CYS A 288 34.23 16.24 23.58
N PRO A 289 33.27 16.18 24.53
CA PRO A 289 32.46 14.99 24.72
C PRO A 289 31.63 14.65 23.47
N PRO A 290 31.50 13.37 23.10
CA PRO A 290 30.78 12.96 21.90
C PRO A 290 29.29 13.29 22.03
N GLN A 291 28.84 14.36 21.35
CA GLN A 291 27.42 14.69 21.30
C GLN A 291 26.72 13.77 20.29
N SER A 292 25.63 13.12 20.73
CA SER A 292 24.78 12.32 19.85
C SER A 292 24.38 13.10 18.58
N ARG A 293 24.56 12.49 17.40
CA ARG A 293 24.17 13.06 16.08
C ARG A 293 22.75 13.64 16.08
N ARG A 294 21.80 12.98 16.76
CA ARG A 294 20.41 13.43 16.87
C ARG A 294 20.24 14.71 17.70
N ARG A 295 21.15 14.99 18.64
CA ARG A 295 21.20 16.22 19.44
C ARG A 295 21.70 17.40 18.59
N LEU A 296 22.77 17.18 17.83
CA LEU A 296 23.34 18.18 16.92
C LEU A 296 22.33 18.63 15.85
N ILE A 297 21.60 17.68 15.23
CA ILE A 297 20.53 18.00 14.28
C ILE A 297 19.47 18.91 14.93
N ARG A 298 19.02 18.60 16.16
CA ARG A 298 18.02 19.42 16.86
C ARG A 298 18.53 20.83 17.14
N GLN A 299 19.77 20.97 17.59
CA GLN A 299 20.38 22.28 17.84
C GLN A 299 20.48 23.12 16.56
N TYR A 300 20.91 22.50 15.45
CA TYR A 300 20.95 23.16 14.15
C TYR A 300 19.56 23.62 13.69
N LEU A 301 18.52 22.80 13.89
CA LEU A 301 17.14 23.15 13.56
C LEU A 301 16.63 24.33 14.39
N ILE A 302 16.94 24.39 15.69
CA ILE A 302 16.59 25.53 16.56
C ILE A 302 17.13 26.86 15.99
N GLY A 303 18.28 26.83 15.30
CA GLY A 303 18.83 27.98 14.57
C GLY A 303 17.97 28.43 13.37
N LYS A 304 17.25 27.53 12.70
CA LYS A 304 16.39 27.81 11.52
C LYS A 304 14.95 28.18 11.88
N ARG A 305 14.76 29.10 12.82
CA ARG A 305 13.44 29.51 13.33
C ARG A 305 12.49 29.99 12.22
N HIS A 306 12.95 30.89 11.36
CA HIS A 306 12.08 31.57 10.38
C HIS A 306 11.35 30.57 9.46
N SER A 307 12.04 29.51 9.04
CA SER A 307 11.46 28.46 8.19
C SER A 307 10.34 27.68 8.89
N ALA A 308 10.51 27.36 10.17
CA ALA A 308 9.49 26.67 10.96
C ALA A 308 8.30 27.57 11.27
N ARG A 309 8.55 28.79 11.76
CA ARG A 309 7.50 29.73 12.19
C ARG A 309 6.59 30.15 11.03
N ASN A 310 7.15 30.50 9.87
CA ASN A 310 6.36 30.94 8.71
C ASN A 310 5.35 29.87 8.25
N LEU A 311 5.77 28.61 8.30
CA LEU A 311 4.89 27.50 7.95
C LEU A 311 3.90 27.20 9.07
N LEU A 312 4.37 27.15 10.32
CA LEU A 312 3.56 26.79 11.48
C LEU A 312 2.44 27.80 11.71
N MET A 313 2.68 29.11 11.55
CA MET A 313 1.66 30.17 11.67
C MET A 313 0.42 29.94 10.80
N ARG A 314 0.61 29.35 9.62
CA ARG A 314 -0.49 29.04 8.70
C ARG A 314 -1.10 27.67 8.95
N ILE A 315 -0.26 26.67 9.22
CA ILE A 315 -0.72 25.29 9.45
C ILE A 315 -1.58 25.20 10.70
N VAL A 316 -1.21 25.90 11.78
CA VAL A 316 -2.01 25.86 13.01
C VAL A 316 -3.44 26.37 12.81
N GLN A 317 -3.73 27.14 11.75
CA GLN A 317 -5.10 27.63 11.47
C GLN A 317 -6.02 26.53 10.92
N LEU A 318 -5.47 25.40 10.46
CA LEU A 318 -6.29 24.28 10.00
C LEU A 318 -7.09 23.68 11.16
N PRO A 319 -8.33 23.21 10.93
CA PRO A 319 -9.18 22.63 11.96
C PRO A 319 -8.73 21.19 12.25
N PHE A 320 -7.65 21.05 13.02
CA PHE A 320 -7.18 19.77 13.51
C PHE A 320 -8.07 19.24 14.64
N GLU A 321 -8.42 17.96 14.55
CA GLU A 321 -9.26 17.22 15.49
C GLU A 321 -8.56 15.93 15.92
N ALA A 322 -8.98 15.36 17.06
CA ALA A 322 -8.55 14.06 17.56
C ALA A 322 -9.70 13.41 18.34
N ASP A 323 -9.75 12.07 18.34
CA ASP A 323 -10.75 11.29 19.08
C ASP A 323 -10.58 11.39 20.62
N SER A 324 -9.40 11.85 21.09
CA SER A 324 -9.04 11.92 22.51
C SER A 324 -8.15 13.13 22.80
N THR A 325 -7.96 13.47 24.08
CA THR A 325 -7.05 14.54 24.52
C THR A 325 -5.64 14.28 23.99
N HIS A 326 -5.09 15.23 23.23
CA HIS A 326 -3.82 15.02 22.55
C HIS A 326 -2.89 16.24 22.73
N PRO A 327 -1.64 16.05 23.20
CA PRO A 327 -0.73 17.15 23.58
C PRO A 327 -0.36 18.07 22.40
N VAL A 328 -0.46 17.57 21.17
CA VAL A 328 -0.24 18.39 19.97
C VAL A 328 -1.39 19.35 19.71
N LEU A 329 -2.64 18.98 20.03
CA LEU A 329 -3.76 19.92 19.93
C LEU A 329 -3.61 21.04 20.96
N ASP A 330 -3.23 20.70 22.20
CA ASP A 330 -2.91 21.70 23.24
C ASP A 330 -1.81 22.65 22.79
N ALA A 331 -0.75 22.11 22.16
CA ALA A 331 0.33 22.91 21.59
C ALA A 331 -0.16 23.84 20.46
N ILE A 332 -1.03 23.34 19.58
CA ILE A 332 -1.63 24.14 18.49
C ILE A 332 -2.48 25.28 19.07
N VAL A 333 -3.32 25.00 20.09
CA VAL A 333 -4.15 26.00 20.75
C VAL A 333 -3.28 27.09 21.39
N LEU A 334 -2.23 26.71 22.11
CA LEU A 334 -1.29 27.65 22.70
C LEU A 334 -0.60 28.51 21.64
N LEU A 335 -0.08 27.88 20.57
CA LEU A 335 0.61 28.59 19.48
C LEU A 335 -0.31 29.57 18.76
N ARG A 336 -1.59 29.22 18.55
CA ARG A 336 -2.60 30.15 17.99
C ARG A 336 -2.70 31.41 18.86
N GLY A 337 -2.79 31.25 20.18
CA GLY A 337 -2.83 32.36 21.13
C GLY A 337 -1.57 33.22 21.09
N LEU A 338 -0.39 32.60 21.11
CA LEU A 338 0.90 33.28 21.05
C LEU A 338 1.10 34.05 19.74
N TYR A 339 0.73 33.46 18.60
CA TYR A 339 0.84 34.10 17.29
C TYR A 339 -0.11 35.28 17.11
N ARG A 340 -1.34 35.18 17.62
CA ARG A 340 -2.28 36.32 17.62
C ARG A 340 -1.77 37.52 18.42
N ARG A 341 -1.05 37.28 19.51
CA ARG A 341 -0.45 38.33 20.36
C ARG A 341 0.95 38.76 19.91
N HIS A 342 1.44 38.25 18.77
CA HIS A 342 2.81 38.46 18.31
C HIS A 342 3.89 38.12 19.37
N ALA A 343 3.62 37.17 20.26
CA ALA A 343 4.55 36.79 21.30
C ALA A 343 5.74 35.99 20.75
N TYR A 344 6.93 36.25 21.31
CA TYR A 344 8.19 35.59 20.95
C TYR A 344 8.77 34.72 22.07
N LEU A 345 8.19 34.81 23.27
CA LEU A 345 8.59 34.09 24.48
C LEU A 345 7.58 32.97 24.77
N LEU A 346 8.08 31.84 25.25
CA LEU A 346 7.26 30.72 25.69
C LEU A 346 6.89 30.90 27.18
N PRO A 347 5.60 30.82 27.58
CA PRO A 347 5.19 30.97 28.98
C PRO A 347 5.84 29.94 29.90
N ASP A 348 6.06 30.28 31.17
CA ASP A 348 6.62 29.36 32.17
C ASP A 348 5.58 28.34 32.67
N GLY A 349 6.03 27.23 33.26
CA GLY A 349 5.13 26.21 33.87
C GLY A 349 4.36 25.33 32.87
N LEU A 350 4.90 25.12 31.67
CA LEU A 350 4.21 24.50 30.55
C LEU A 350 4.08 22.97 30.69
N ASN A 351 2.85 22.46 30.88
CA ASN A 351 2.59 21.01 31.01
C ASN A 351 2.20 20.32 29.68
N ILE A 352 2.87 20.65 28.57
CA ILE A 352 2.59 20.04 27.26
C ILE A 352 3.74 19.12 26.85
N ARG A 353 3.47 17.81 26.73
CA ARG A 353 4.50 16.79 26.47
C ARG A 353 4.64 16.46 24.98
N LEU A 354 5.58 17.13 24.30
CA LEU A 354 5.90 16.91 22.87
C LEU A 354 7.08 15.94 22.61
N GLY A 355 7.25 14.96 23.51
CA GLY A 355 8.28 13.92 23.43
C GLY A 355 9.58 14.24 24.19
N ARG A 356 10.26 13.18 24.66
CA ARG A 356 11.46 13.30 25.53
C ARG A 356 12.63 14.03 24.87
N ALA A 357 12.72 13.99 23.54
CA ALA A 357 13.83 14.59 22.79
C ALA A 357 13.83 16.14 22.78
N TRP A 358 12.71 16.80 23.06
CA TRP A 358 12.66 18.27 23.07
C TRP A 358 12.56 18.85 24.49
N ARG A 359 12.35 17.99 25.50
CA ARG A 359 12.10 18.39 26.89
C ARG A 359 13.20 19.29 27.46
N GLU A 360 14.45 18.85 27.39
CA GLU A 360 15.62 19.63 27.86
C GLU A 360 15.71 21.02 27.21
N ALA A 361 15.30 21.15 25.95
CA ALA A 361 15.35 22.43 25.24
C ALA A 361 14.14 23.34 25.50
N ILE A 362 12.99 22.76 25.89
CA ILE A 362 11.75 23.48 26.22
C ILE A 362 11.76 23.96 27.69
N ASP A 363 12.34 23.16 28.58
CA ASP A 363 12.42 23.43 30.02
C ASP A 363 13.64 24.30 30.38
N GLY A 364 14.45 24.69 29.39
CA GLY A 364 15.62 25.55 29.60
C GLY A 364 15.26 26.96 30.05
N TYR A 365 16.20 27.59 30.76
CA TYR A 365 16.08 28.97 31.28
C TYR A 365 15.88 30.03 30.17
N ASP A 366 16.48 29.84 28.99
CA ASP A 366 16.29 30.74 27.84
C ASP A 366 14.92 30.49 27.18
N ARG A 367 13.94 31.33 27.51
CA ARG A 367 12.56 31.25 26.99
C ARG A 367 12.44 31.53 25.49
N ILE A 368 13.40 32.23 24.87
CA ILE A 368 13.44 32.46 23.43
C ILE A 368 13.86 31.17 22.73
N LYS A 369 14.90 30.50 23.23
CA LYS A 369 15.34 29.18 22.74
C LYS A 369 14.28 28.11 23.00
N ALA A 370 13.59 28.16 24.14
CA ALA A 370 12.47 27.30 24.45
C ALA A 370 11.32 27.47 23.43
N MET A 371 10.97 28.71 23.05
CA MET A 371 9.97 28.97 22.01
C MET A 371 10.37 28.36 20.66
N LYS A 372 11.63 28.54 20.23
CA LYS A 372 12.16 27.94 18.99
C LYS A 372 12.08 26.41 19.03
N ALA A 373 12.46 25.81 20.16
CA ALA A 373 12.39 24.37 20.37
C ALA A 373 10.94 23.86 20.36
N PHE A 374 10.01 24.62 20.95
CA PHE A 374 8.58 24.27 21.01
C PHE A 374 7.91 24.31 19.63
N GLU A 375 8.23 25.30 18.78
CA GLU A 375 7.76 25.37 17.39
C GLU A 375 8.20 24.12 16.59
N TRP A 376 9.47 23.73 16.70
CA TRP A 376 9.98 22.51 16.05
C TRP A 376 9.41 21.23 16.65
N ALA A 377 9.31 21.14 17.98
CA ALA A 377 8.71 19.99 18.67
C ALA A 377 7.27 19.77 18.20
N THR A 378 6.49 20.84 18.05
CA THR A 378 5.11 20.78 17.56
C THR A 378 5.05 20.28 16.12
N LEU A 379 5.91 20.77 15.22
CA LEU A 379 5.97 20.29 13.83
C LEU A 379 6.31 18.79 13.74
N PHE A 380 7.27 18.32 14.54
CA PHE A 380 7.65 16.91 14.57
C PHE A 380 6.54 16.03 15.15
N ALA A 381 5.95 16.46 16.26
CA ALA A 381 4.86 15.74 16.90
C ALA A 381 3.62 15.71 15.99
N LEU A 382 3.26 16.81 15.34
CA LEU A 382 2.19 16.89 14.34
C LEU A 382 2.46 15.98 13.14
N ARG A 383 3.70 15.94 12.62
CA ARG A 383 4.08 15.00 11.56
C ARG A 383 3.83 13.53 11.97
N VAL A 384 4.17 13.18 13.20
CA VAL A 384 3.97 11.81 13.72
C VAL A 384 2.47 11.53 13.92
N ALA A 385 1.73 12.49 14.48
CA ALA A 385 0.30 12.41 14.74
C ALA A 385 -0.55 12.30 13.45
N LEU A 386 -0.17 13.02 12.39
CA LEU A 386 -0.79 12.90 11.08
C LEU A 386 -0.43 11.59 10.36
N ARG A 387 0.69 10.96 10.74
CA ARG A 387 1.11 9.68 10.17
C ARG A 387 0.40 8.49 10.82
N ASN A 388 0.21 8.53 12.15
CA ASN A 388 -0.49 7.47 12.88
C ASN A 388 -2.02 7.65 12.88
N GLY A 389 -2.54 8.80 12.41
CA GLY A 389 -3.97 9.09 12.35
C GLY A 389 -4.59 9.50 13.69
N SER A 390 -3.76 9.83 14.70
CA SER A 390 -4.24 10.34 15.99
C SER A 390 -4.75 11.77 15.92
N ILE A 391 -4.24 12.55 14.97
CA ILE A 391 -4.78 13.86 14.62
C ILE A 391 -5.20 13.83 13.16
N TYR A 392 -6.33 14.43 12.87
CA TYR A 392 -6.89 14.52 11.54
C TYR A 392 -7.56 15.89 11.27
N VAL A 393 -8.01 16.08 10.03
CA VAL A 393 -8.86 17.20 9.62
C VAL A 393 -10.11 16.58 9.00
N GLU A 394 -11.31 17.00 9.39
CA GLU A 394 -12.59 16.39 8.98
C GLU A 394 -12.70 16.20 7.45
N HIS A 395 -12.21 17.18 6.68
CA HIS A 395 -12.28 17.17 5.22
C HIS A 395 -11.10 16.46 4.51
N MET A 396 -10.26 15.72 5.23
CA MET A 396 -9.16 14.95 4.66
C MET A 396 -9.68 13.65 4.03
N MET A 397 -9.64 13.54 2.69
CA MET A 397 -10.04 12.30 1.99
C MET A 397 -8.95 11.23 2.06
N SER A 398 -7.70 11.61 2.41
CA SER A 398 -6.60 10.65 2.55
C SER A 398 -6.64 9.85 3.86
N LEU A 399 -7.58 10.12 4.77
CA LEU A 399 -7.86 9.24 5.91
C LEU A 399 -8.58 7.95 5.51
N GLU A 400 -9.05 7.85 4.27
CA GLU A 400 -9.60 6.61 3.74
C GLU A 400 -8.55 5.60 3.26
N THR A 401 -7.28 5.74 3.67
CA THR A 401 -6.27 4.69 3.40
C THR A 401 -5.57 4.13 4.64
N THR A 402 -6.04 4.46 5.85
CA THR A 402 -5.44 3.88 7.07
C THR A 402 -6.44 3.49 8.17
N ARG A 403 -7.77 3.66 7.98
CA ARG A 403 -8.80 3.03 8.83
C ARG A 403 -9.90 2.25 8.09
N LYS A 404 -10.09 2.41 6.77
CA LYS A 404 -11.17 1.73 6.00
C LYS A 404 -10.78 0.42 5.31
N VAL A 405 -9.52 0.02 5.37
CA VAL A 405 -9.08 -1.34 5.02
C VAL A 405 -8.70 -2.02 6.32
N TRP A 406 -9.61 -2.80 6.90
CA TRP A 406 -9.41 -3.46 8.20
C TRP A 406 -8.13 -4.31 8.24
N GLN A 407 -7.65 -4.76 7.07
CA GLN A 407 -6.45 -5.59 6.89
C GLN A 407 -5.14 -4.80 6.70
N ALA A 408 -5.17 -3.47 6.46
CA ALA A 408 -3.95 -2.71 6.23
C ALA A 408 -3.20 -2.46 7.56
N ARG A 409 -1.88 -2.70 7.57
CA ARG A 409 -1.01 -2.51 8.74
C ARG A 409 0.25 -1.75 8.33
N ALA A 410 0.92 -1.14 9.30
CA ALA A 410 2.14 -0.40 9.02
C ALA A 410 3.27 -1.35 8.61
N ASP A 411 3.73 -1.25 7.37
CA ASP A 411 4.90 -1.98 6.86
C ASP A 411 6.16 -1.58 7.68
N PRO A 412 6.88 -2.52 8.33
CA PRO A 412 8.07 -2.23 9.12
C PRO A 412 9.20 -1.56 8.33
N ARG A 413 9.35 -1.90 7.04
CA ARG A 413 10.40 -1.38 6.15
C ARG A 413 10.03 0.00 5.61
N ARG A 414 8.76 0.20 5.22
CA ARG A 414 8.29 1.43 4.54
C ARG A 414 7.62 2.45 5.47
N ARG A 415 7.23 2.04 6.68
CA ARG A 415 6.47 2.84 7.67
C ARG A 415 5.21 3.50 7.08
N SER A 416 4.58 2.79 6.14
CA SER A 416 3.33 3.15 5.46
C SER A 416 2.29 2.05 5.66
N ALA A 417 1.00 2.37 5.67
CA ALA A 417 -0.05 1.36 5.69
C ALA A 417 -0.03 0.57 4.37
N SER A 418 0.17 -0.75 4.48
CA SER A 418 0.29 -1.67 3.37
C SER A 418 -0.40 -2.99 3.72
N ILE A 419 -0.69 -3.77 2.69
CA ILE A 419 -1.08 -5.17 2.80
C ILE A 419 0.07 -5.99 2.23
N GLY A 420 0.35 -7.14 2.84
CA GLY A 420 1.34 -8.07 2.31
C GLY A 420 0.69 -9.02 1.31
N MET A 421 1.46 -9.47 0.34
CA MET A 421 1.11 -10.66 -0.45
C MET A 421 2.08 -11.74 -0.02
N TYR A 422 1.55 -12.90 0.37
CA TYR A 422 2.34 -14.08 0.68
C TYR A 422 2.30 -14.99 -0.54
N THR A 423 3.47 -15.31 -1.08
CA THR A 423 3.62 -16.12 -2.29
C THR A 423 4.46 -17.35 -2.00
N HIS A 424 4.00 -18.50 -2.45
CA HIS A 424 4.70 -19.77 -2.32
C HIS A 424 5.44 -20.10 -3.61
N VAL A 425 6.74 -20.28 -3.50
CA VAL A 425 7.66 -20.50 -4.63
C VAL A 425 8.20 -21.93 -4.58
N LEU A 426 8.14 -22.67 -5.69
CA LEU A 426 8.73 -24.01 -5.76
C LEU A 426 10.28 -23.93 -5.76
N ASP A 427 10.90 -25.06 -5.42
CA ASP A 427 12.35 -25.24 -5.56
C ASP A 427 12.82 -25.10 -7.02
N ARG A 428 11.97 -25.48 -7.99
CA ARG A 428 12.22 -25.30 -9.43
C ARG A 428 11.71 -23.97 -9.99
N TRP A 429 11.52 -22.96 -9.13
CA TRP A 429 10.90 -21.67 -9.47
C TRP A 429 9.40 -21.78 -9.82
N GLY A 430 8.78 -20.62 -10.03
CA GLY A 430 7.35 -20.52 -10.23
C GLY A 430 6.60 -20.37 -8.91
N ILE A 431 5.61 -19.50 -8.91
CA ILE A 431 4.70 -19.28 -7.80
C ILE A 431 3.49 -20.18 -8.02
N PHE A 432 3.21 -21.09 -7.09
CA PHE A 432 2.11 -22.05 -7.22
C PHE A 432 0.89 -21.71 -6.34
N TYR A 433 1.08 -20.85 -5.36
CA TYR A 433 0.00 -20.35 -4.49
C TYR A 433 0.32 -18.94 -4.03
N ASP A 434 -0.70 -18.10 -3.97
CA ASP A 434 -0.60 -16.74 -3.44
C ASP A 434 -1.84 -16.40 -2.62
N GLN A 435 -1.65 -15.53 -1.62
CA GLN A 435 -2.74 -14.99 -0.84
C GLN A 435 -2.39 -13.64 -0.23
N PRO A 436 -3.37 -12.74 -0.08
CA PRO A 436 -3.17 -11.53 0.70
C PRO A 436 -2.99 -11.87 2.18
N ILE A 437 -2.11 -11.13 2.85
CA ILE A 437 -1.86 -11.25 4.28
C ILE A 437 -1.84 -9.89 4.97
N VAL A 438 -2.26 -9.91 6.23
CA VAL A 438 -2.15 -8.76 7.12
C VAL A 438 -0.70 -8.63 7.59
N LEU A 439 -0.11 -7.44 7.44
CA LEU A 439 1.28 -7.21 7.88
C LEU A 439 1.37 -7.16 9.42
N ASN A 440 2.54 -7.48 9.98
CA ASN A 440 2.83 -7.52 11.42
C ASN A 440 2.09 -8.62 12.21
N GLU A 441 1.41 -9.55 11.53
CA GLU A 441 0.91 -10.78 12.13
C GLU A 441 1.89 -11.93 11.87
N ARG A 442 1.80 -12.99 12.69
CA ARG A 442 2.60 -14.21 12.47
C ARG A 442 2.14 -14.87 11.17
N GLN A 443 3.10 -15.25 10.33
CA GLN A 443 2.83 -15.74 8.98
C GLN A 443 2.77 -17.28 8.91
N ALA A 444 2.91 -17.98 10.03
CA ALA A 444 2.88 -19.44 10.08
C ALA A 444 1.57 -20.03 9.53
N GLY A 445 0.44 -19.39 9.80
CA GLY A 445 -0.86 -19.75 9.23
C GLY A 445 -0.87 -19.69 7.71
N ALA A 446 -0.39 -18.57 7.16
CA ALA A 446 -0.30 -18.37 5.71
C ALA A 446 0.70 -19.34 5.03
N ALA A 447 1.77 -19.70 5.74
CA ALA A 447 2.74 -20.69 5.27
C ALA A 447 2.13 -22.10 5.18
N ILE A 448 1.41 -22.55 6.21
CA ILE A 448 0.77 -23.88 6.19
C ILE A 448 -0.40 -23.90 5.20
N GLU A 449 -1.22 -22.84 5.17
CA GLU A 449 -2.41 -22.79 4.30
C GLU A 449 -2.07 -23.00 2.83
N GLY A 450 -1.02 -22.35 2.31
CA GLY A 450 -0.67 -22.48 0.90
C GLY A 450 -0.18 -23.88 0.52
N VAL A 451 0.45 -24.61 1.44
CA VAL A 451 0.86 -26.01 1.21
C VAL A 451 -0.35 -26.94 1.19
N VAL A 452 -1.33 -26.69 2.06
CA VAL A 452 -2.56 -27.51 2.18
C VAL A 452 -3.55 -27.24 1.05
N ARG A 453 -3.69 -25.98 0.61
CA ARG A 453 -4.75 -25.55 -0.33
C ARG A 453 -4.36 -25.59 -1.80
N GLN A 454 -3.06 -25.65 -2.10
CA GLN A 454 -2.59 -25.77 -3.47
C GLN A 454 -2.98 -27.13 -4.08
N ASN A 455 -3.23 -27.14 -5.39
CA ASN A 455 -3.50 -28.35 -6.17
C ASN A 455 -2.41 -28.61 -7.23
N ALA A 456 -1.32 -27.86 -7.19
CA ALA A 456 -0.28 -27.88 -8.21
C ALA A 456 0.66 -29.09 -8.09
N THR A 457 0.89 -29.60 -6.89
CA THR A 457 1.81 -30.72 -6.63
C THR A 457 1.38 -31.49 -5.39
N ARG A 458 1.45 -32.82 -5.40
CA ARG A 458 1.02 -33.64 -4.24
C ARG A 458 2.13 -33.91 -3.22
N ASP A 459 3.37 -33.60 -3.57
CA ASP A 459 4.56 -34.06 -2.84
C ASP A 459 5.38 -32.89 -2.25
N ILE A 460 4.75 -32.01 -1.48
CA ILE A 460 5.48 -30.97 -0.74
C ILE A 460 5.93 -31.56 0.60
N ALA A 461 7.20 -31.97 0.67
CA ALA A 461 7.77 -32.51 1.90
C ALA A 461 8.15 -31.41 2.92
N GLN A 462 8.53 -30.22 2.44
CA GLN A 462 9.11 -29.17 3.28
C GLN A 462 8.73 -27.77 2.78
N ILE A 463 8.58 -26.83 3.71
CA ILE A 463 8.42 -25.40 3.41
C ILE A 463 9.48 -24.58 4.16
N ALA A 464 10.24 -23.79 3.42
CA ALA A 464 11.20 -22.84 3.99
C ALA A 464 10.50 -21.54 4.38
N VAL A 465 10.70 -21.07 5.62
CA VAL A 465 10.05 -19.84 6.12
C VAL A 465 11.04 -18.94 6.87
N ASP A 466 10.77 -17.64 6.89
CA ASP A 466 11.51 -16.69 7.73
C ASP A 466 11.10 -16.77 9.21
N THR A 467 11.79 -16.04 10.10
CA THR A 467 11.52 -16.03 11.55
C THR A 467 10.06 -15.69 11.90
N HIS A 468 9.34 -14.94 11.06
CA HIS A 468 7.92 -14.61 11.28
C HIS A 468 6.94 -15.72 10.85
N GLY A 469 7.41 -16.69 10.06
CA GLY A 469 6.62 -17.81 9.53
C GLY A 469 6.61 -19.06 10.42
N TYR A 470 7.15 -19.00 11.65
CA TYR A 470 7.18 -20.15 12.55
C TYR A 470 6.71 -19.83 13.97
N THR A 471 6.10 -20.84 14.59
CA THR A 471 5.83 -21.00 16.03
C THR A 471 5.98 -22.49 16.37
N ASP A 472 6.21 -22.84 17.64
CA ASP A 472 6.34 -24.25 18.04
C ASP A 472 5.05 -25.03 17.68
N PHE A 473 3.88 -24.49 18.05
CA PHE A 473 2.60 -25.11 17.69
C PHE A 473 2.45 -25.30 16.17
N ALA A 474 2.86 -24.33 15.35
CA ALA A 474 2.81 -24.45 13.89
C ALA A 474 3.74 -25.54 13.35
N MET A 475 4.93 -25.72 13.92
CA MET A 475 5.84 -26.82 13.53
C MET A 475 5.22 -28.18 13.82
N GLY A 476 4.63 -28.36 15.00
CA GLY A 476 3.92 -29.60 15.33
C GLY A 476 2.73 -29.84 14.38
N LEU A 477 1.97 -28.79 14.09
CA LEU A 477 0.79 -28.87 13.22
C LEU A 477 1.15 -29.21 11.77
N ALA A 478 2.21 -28.61 11.23
CA ALA A 478 2.71 -28.92 9.88
C ALA A 478 3.10 -30.40 9.77
N ARG A 479 3.82 -30.93 10.78
CA ARG A 479 4.19 -32.34 10.79
C ARG A 479 2.97 -33.26 10.83
N ALA A 480 1.95 -32.92 11.60
CA ALA A 480 0.68 -33.65 11.62
C ALA A 480 -0.07 -33.59 10.26
N LEU A 481 0.15 -32.53 9.48
CA LEU A 481 -0.37 -32.37 8.11
C LEU A 481 0.48 -33.09 7.05
N GLY A 482 1.65 -33.62 7.41
CA GLY A 482 2.50 -34.45 6.54
C GLY A 482 3.70 -33.75 5.91
N PHE A 483 4.07 -32.55 6.36
CA PHE A 483 5.23 -31.82 5.84
C PHE A 483 5.97 -31.05 6.93
N ASP A 484 7.23 -30.67 6.67
CA ASP A 484 8.06 -29.96 7.65
C ASP A 484 8.11 -28.45 7.37
N VAL A 485 7.91 -27.65 8.43
CA VAL A 485 8.19 -26.21 8.40
C VAL A 485 9.64 -26.01 8.82
N CYS A 486 10.44 -25.45 7.92
CA CYS A 486 11.87 -25.25 8.07
C CYS A 486 12.19 -23.75 8.24
N PRO A 487 12.28 -23.24 9.48
CA PRO A 487 12.46 -21.81 9.72
C PRO A 487 13.91 -21.34 9.67
N ARG A 488 14.11 -20.10 9.18
CA ARG A 488 15.35 -19.35 9.42
C ARG A 488 15.31 -18.71 10.80
N LEU A 489 15.92 -19.39 11.77
CA LEU A 489 15.98 -18.95 13.17
C LEU A 489 17.10 -17.92 13.37
N SER A 490 16.73 -16.67 13.68
CA SER A 490 17.68 -15.56 13.85
C SER A 490 18.23 -15.42 15.27
N HIS A 491 17.49 -15.81 16.30
CA HIS A 491 17.90 -15.64 17.70
C HIS A 491 18.54 -16.91 18.29
N LEU A 492 19.57 -16.74 19.12
CA LEU A 492 20.24 -17.86 19.81
C LEU A 492 19.32 -18.62 20.77
N ARG A 493 18.40 -17.92 21.45
CA ARG A 493 17.43 -18.54 22.36
C ARG A 493 16.49 -19.53 21.67
N ASP A 494 16.27 -19.35 20.36
CA ASP A 494 15.37 -20.20 19.56
C ASP A 494 16.11 -21.45 19.05
N ARG A 495 17.42 -21.56 19.31
CA ARG A 495 18.32 -22.64 18.85
C ARG A 495 18.73 -23.62 19.95
N ARG A 496 17.92 -23.74 21.01
CA ARG A 496 18.12 -24.74 22.07
C ARG A 496 17.42 -26.05 21.72
N PHE A 497 18.04 -27.17 22.08
CA PHE A 497 17.42 -28.48 22.00
C PHE A 497 16.43 -28.65 23.15
N HIS A 498 15.28 -29.24 22.87
CA HIS A 498 14.24 -29.56 23.84
C HIS A 498 14.06 -31.07 23.88
N VAL A 499 14.25 -31.63 25.07
CA VAL A 499 14.16 -33.08 25.30
C VAL A 499 13.19 -33.37 26.45
N PRO A 500 12.64 -34.60 26.52
CA PRO A 500 11.89 -35.07 27.67
C PRO A 500 12.64 -34.83 28.99
N ARG A 501 11.89 -34.53 30.05
CA ARG A 501 12.46 -34.27 31.40
C ARG A 501 13.40 -35.37 31.88
N ASP A 502 13.05 -36.62 31.56
CA ASP A 502 13.77 -37.82 32.00
C ASP A 502 14.85 -38.27 31.01
N GLN A 503 15.10 -37.50 29.95
CA GLN A 503 16.10 -37.85 28.94
C GLN A 503 17.53 -37.64 29.49
N GLU A 504 18.37 -38.67 29.33
CA GLU A 504 19.80 -38.54 29.56
C GLU A 504 20.46 -37.69 28.46
N VAL A 505 21.15 -36.62 28.87
CA VAL A 505 21.84 -35.68 27.97
C VAL A 505 23.33 -35.66 28.31
N PRO A 506 24.23 -35.89 27.34
CA PRO A 506 25.68 -35.78 27.53
C PRO A 506 26.10 -34.41 28.09
N LYS A 507 27.17 -34.39 28.90
CA LYS A 507 27.62 -33.17 29.60
C LYS A 507 27.97 -32.05 28.61
N GLU A 508 28.51 -32.41 27.46
CA GLU A 508 28.94 -31.53 26.37
C GLU A 508 27.77 -30.76 25.75
N LEU A 509 26.57 -31.34 25.74
CA LEU A 509 25.36 -30.76 25.16
C LEU A 509 24.46 -30.07 26.19
N SER A 510 24.79 -30.18 27.48
CA SER A 510 23.98 -29.63 28.57
C SER A 510 23.75 -28.11 28.45
N ALA A 511 24.75 -27.36 27.97
CA ALA A 511 24.68 -25.91 27.83
C ALA A 511 23.68 -25.42 26.75
N ILE A 512 23.30 -26.30 25.82
CA ILE A 512 22.43 -25.98 24.67
C ILE A 512 21.12 -26.77 24.69
N THR A 513 20.85 -27.52 25.76
CA THR A 513 19.69 -28.42 25.87
C THR A 513 18.82 -28.07 27.08
N ASP A 514 17.51 -28.07 26.86
CA ASP A 514 16.47 -27.94 27.87
C ASP A 514 15.74 -29.25 28.08
N ARG A 515 15.64 -29.67 29.34
CA ARG A 515 14.83 -30.81 29.76
C ARG A 515 13.44 -30.33 30.18
N ASP A 516 12.71 -29.71 29.26
CA ASP A 516 11.44 -29.03 29.54
C ASP A 516 10.20 -29.70 28.89
N ILE A 517 10.38 -30.77 28.11
CA ILE A 517 9.27 -31.48 27.46
C ILE A 517 8.54 -32.38 28.45
N ARG A 518 7.22 -32.19 28.51
CA ARG A 518 6.25 -32.99 29.26
C ARG A 518 5.46 -33.87 28.30
N THR A 519 5.75 -35.17 28.30
CA THR A 519 5.14 -36.16 27.39
C THR A 519 3.72 -36.54 27.80
N ASP A 520 3.42 -36.45 29.10
CA ASP A 520 2.08 -36.55 29.69
C ASP A 520 1.09 -35.59 29.01
N LEU A 521 1.44 -34.30 28.91
CA LEU A 521 0.60 -33.31 28.25
C LEU A 521 0.39 -33.56 26.76
N ILE A 522 1.31 -34.24 26.09
CA ILE A 522 1.17 -34.61 24.68
C ILE A 522 0.13 -35.73 24.57
N ALA A 523 0.25 -36.76 25.41
CA ALA A 523 -0.65 -37.91 25.40
C ALA A 523 -2.10 -37.50 25.71
N GLU A 524 -2.32 -36.61 26.69
CA GLU A 524 -3.65 -36.16 27.11
C GLU A 524 -4.44 -35.45 26.01
N VAL A 525 -3.76 -34.72 25.10
CA VAL A 525 -4.42 -33.88 24.08
C VAL A 525 -4.23 -34.37 22.65
N TRP A 526 -3.62 -35.55 22.48
CA TRP A 526 -3.23 -36.07 21.16
C TRP A 526 -4.40 -36.14 20.19
N ASP A 527 -5.52 -36.74 20.61
CA ASP A 527 -6.70 -36.91 19.78
C ASP A 527 -7.30 -35.56 19.33
N GLU A 528 -7.33 -34.58 20.22
CA GLU A 528 -7.82 -33.24 19.91
C GLU A 528 -6.87 -32.49 18.97
N PHE A 529 -5.56 -32.60 19.19
CA PHE A 529 -4.53 -32.06 18.32
C PHE A 529 -4.61 -32.64 16.90
N VAL A 530 -4.74 -33.96 16.77
CA VAL A 530 -4.93 -34.64 15.48
C VAL A 530 -6.25 -34.23 14.82
N ARG A 531 -7.31 -34.04 15.60
CA ARG A 531 -8.61 -33.55 15.08
C ARG A 531 -8.48 -32.15 14.47
N ILE A 532 -7.67 -31.27 15.04
CA ILE A 532 -7.38 -29.95 14.45
C ILE A 532 -6.67 -30.12 13.10
N ALA A 533 -5.61 -30.92 13.04
CA ALA A 533 -4.90 -31.19 11.79
C ALA A 533 -5.83 -31.80 10.72
N ALA A 534 -6.66 -32.77 11.11
CA ALA A 534 -7.64 -33.39 10.22
C ALA A 534 -8.68 -32.39 9.71
N SER A 535 -9.13 -31.45 10.56
CA SER A 535 -10.10 -30.41 10.20
C SER A 535 -9.53 -29.41 9.18
N ILE A 536 -8.24 -29.06 9.31
CA ILE A 536 -7.52 -28.25 8.33
C ILE A 536 -7.41 -29.00 7.01
N ARG A 537 -6.94 -30.26 7.06
CA ARG A 537 -6.76 -31.10 5.86
C ARG A 537 -8.08 -31.35 5.11
N SER A 538 -9.18 -31.55 5.83
CA SER A 538 -10.51 -31.72 5.23
C SER A 538 -11.16 -30.41 4.80
N GLY A 539 -10.52 -29.27 5.06
CA GLY A 539 -11.01 -27.94 4.73
C GLY A 539 -12.18 -27.42 5.57
N LYS A 540 -12.44 -28.01 6.74
CA LYS A 540 -13.48 -27.54 7.68
C LYS A 540 -13.07 -26.24 8.39
N CYS A 541 -11.77 -26.00 8.53
CA CYS A 541 -11.19 -24.73 8.96
C CYS A 541 -9.91 -24.46 8.16
N THR A 542 -9.46 -23.21 8.12
CA THR A 542 -8.15 -22.86 7.56
C THR A 542 -7.03 -22.99 8.60
N ALA A 543 -5.80 -23.21 8.14
CA ALA A 543 -4.61 -23.16 8.99
C ALA A 543 -4.39 -21.75 9.58
N ILE A 544 -4.85 -20.70 8.89
CA ILE A 544 -4.83 -19.33 9.39
C ILE A 544 -5.71 -19.19 10.63
N GLU A 545 -6.98 -19.60 10.54
CA GLU A 545 -7.92 -19.55 11.67
C GLU A 545 -7.44 -20.39 12.85
N ALA A 546 -6.94 -21.61 12.57
CA ALA A 546 -6.41 -22.50 13.60
C ALA A 546 -5.23 -21.86 14.34
N LEU A 547 -4.28 -21.24 13.63
CA LEU A 547 -3.10 -20.63 14.24
C LEU A 547 -3.35 -19.25 14.87
N ILE A 548 -4.43 -18.56 14.47
CA ILE A 548 -4.94 -17.40 15.21
C ILE A 548 -5.56 -17.85 16.54
N ARG A 549 -6.37 -18.91 16.51
CA ARG A 549 -7.00 -19.48 17.72
C ARG A 549 -5.94 -20.01 18.70
N PHE A 550 -4.98 -20.78 18.19
CA PHE A 550 -3.87 -21.35 18.95
C PHE A 550 -2.61 -20.48 18.88
N GLY A 551 -2.79 -19.17 19.05
CA GLY A 551 -1.72 -18.18 19.20
C GLY A 551 -1.26 -18.02 20.65
N SER A 552 -0.42 -17.01 20.94
CA SER A 552 0.11 -16.77 22.30
C SER A 552 -0.97 -16.52 23.37
N ALA A 553 -2.17 -16.09 22.96
CA ALA A 553 -3.31 -15.90 23.85
C ALA A 553 -3.96 -17.20 24.32
N ALA A 554 -3.68 -18.34 23.66
CA ALA A 554 -4.19 -19.66 24.05
C ALA A 554 -3.32 -20.36 25.11
N ARG A 555 -2.29 -19.68 25.62
CA ARG A 555 -1.41 -20.22 26.66
C ARG A 555 -2.20 -20.61 27.91
N GLY A 556 -1.97 -21.83 28.41
CA GLY A 556 -2.75 -22.41 29.50
C GLY A 556 -3.96 -23.24 29.04
N GLN A 557 -4.31 -23.23 27.75
CA GLN A 557 -5.24 -24.22 27.21
C GLN A 557 -4.50 -25.54 26.98
N PRO A 558 -5.07 -26.69 27.41
CA PRO A 558 -4.38 -27.99 27.32
C PRO A 558 -3.85 -28.31 25.92
N VAL A 559 -4.69 -28.15 24.90
CA VAL A 559 -4.34 -28.46 23.50
C VAL A 559 -3.21 -27.60 22.97
N TYR A 560 -3.22 -26.30 23.30
CA TYR A 560 -2.16 -25.38 22.91
C TYR A 560 -0.84 -25.78 23.58
N ASP A 561 -0.86 -26.00 24.89
CA ASP A 561 0.33 -26.32 25.65
C ASP A 561 0.95 -27.65 25.22
N GLY A 562 0.12 -28.69 25.00
CA GLY A 562 0.59 -29.99 24.45
C GLY A 562 1.11 -29.86 23.01
N GLY A 563 0.41 -29.13 22.14
CA GLY A 563 0.85 -28.86 20.78
C GLY A 563 2.19 -28.10 20.71
N VAL A 564 2.45 -27.18 21.65
CA VAL A 564 3.74 -26.51 21.78
C VAL A 564 4.86 -27.49 22.19
N GLN A 565 4.59 -28.47 23.06
CA GLN A 565 5.58 -29.50 23.40
C GLN A 565 5.97 -30.34 22.17
N ILE A 566 4.98 -30.77 21.38
CA ILE A 566 5.20 -31.47 20.10
C ILE A 566 6.08 -30.61 19.18
N GLY A 567 5.73 -29.33 19.03
CA GLY A 567 6.47 -28.37 18.25
C GLY A 567 7.95 -28.24 18.62
N ARG A 568 8.25 -28.17 19.92
CA ARG A 568 9.61 -28.06 20.45
C ARG A 568 10.45 -29.31 20.19
N LEU A 569 9.84 -30.49 20.24
CA LEU A 569 10.52 -31.74 19.84
C LEU A 569 10.92 -31.67 18.36
N PHE A 570 9.98 -31.32 17.47
CA PHE A 570 10.30 -31.18 16.04
C PHE A 570 11.28 -30.05 15.75
N ARG A 571 11.26 -28.96 16.53
CA ARG A 571 12.28 -27.91 16.45
C ARG A 571 13.67 -28.46 16.76
N SER A 572 13.79 -29.35 17.74
CA SER A 572 15.06 -29.97 18.11
C SER A 572 15.57 -30.89 17.00
N ILE A 573 14.69 -31.70 16.42
CA ILE A 573 15.02 -32.54 15.25
C ILE A 573 15.49 -31.67 14.07
N PHE A 574 14.73 -30.63 13.73
CA PHE A 574 15.12 -29.68 12.68
C PHE A 574 16.49 -29.03 12.96
N LEU A 575 16.78 -28.64 14.19
CA LEU A 575 18.07 -28.05 14.55
C LEU A 575 19.22 -29.06 14.39
N ILE A 576 19.00 -30.33 14.76
CA ILE A 576 19.98 -31.40 14.55
C ILE A 576 20.28 -31.53 13.06
N ASP A 577 19.27 -31.65 12.22
CA ASP A 577 19.43 -31.73 10.76
C ASP A 577 20.13 -30.49 10.20
N TYR A 578 19.71 -29.30 10.65
CA TYR A 578 20.29 -28.04 10.22
C TYR A 578 21.79 -27.93 10.58
N PHE A 579 22.18 -28.39 11.76
CA PHE A 579 23.57 -28.30 12.23
C PHE A 579 24.48 -29.42 11.69
N THR A 580 23.95 -30.62 11.48
CA THR A 580 24.74 -31.80 11.06
C THR A 580 24.77 -31.97 9.54
N ASN A 581 23.71 -31.58 8.83
CA ASN A 581 23.59 -31.78 7.39
C ASN A 581 23.82 -30.48 6.60
N THR A 582 25.03 -30.35 6.04
CA THR A 582 25.43 -29.19 5.24
C THR A 582 24.63 -29.06 3.94
N SER A 583 24.26 -30.18 3.31
CA SER A 583 23.47 -30.17 2.07
C SER A 583 22.07 -29.60 2.33
N PHE A 584 21.40 -30.09 3.37
CA PHE A 584 20.10 -29.60 3.82
C PHE A 584 20.14 -28.09 4.14
N ARG A 585 21.15 -27.64 4.91
CA ARG A 585 21.33 -26.21 5.24
C ARG A 585 21.48 -25.34 4.00
N THR A 586 22.26 -25.82 3.02
CA THR A 586 22.54 -25.09 1.78
C THR A 586 21.29 -24.97 0.93
N GLU A 587 20.52 -26.06 0.78
CA GLU A 587 19.24 -26.05 0.08
C GLU A 587 18.22 -25.11 0.72
N LEU A 588 18.11 -25.14 2.06
CA LEU A 588 17.20 -24.25 2.77
C LEU A 588 17.52 -22.77 2.48
N GLN A 589 18.82 -22.42 2.46
CA GLN A 589 19.25 -21.07 2.15
C GLN A 589 18.97 -20.69 0.68
N HIS A 590 19.15 -21.63 -0.26
CA HIS A 590 18.82 -21.41 -1.67
C HIS A 590 17.33 -21.14 -1.86
N VAL A 591 16.45 -21.96 -1.28
CA VAL A 591 15.00 -21.78 -1.37
C VAL A 591 14.56 -20.41 -0.82
N LEU A 592 15.10 -19.99 0.33
CA LEU A 592 14.80 -18.67 0.90
C LEU A 592 15.28 -17.52 -0.01
N ASN A 593 16.46 -17.65 -0.63
CA ASN A 593 16.96 -16.65 -1.57
C ASN A 593 16.08 -16.54 -2.83
N ARG A 594 15.48 -17.64 -3.30
CA ARG A 594 14.53 -17.63 -4.43
C ARG A 594 13.30 -16.78 -4.11
N GLY A 595 12.76 -16.88 -2.89
CA GLY A 595 11.66 -16.05 -2.43
C GLY A 595 11.96 -14.54 -2.56
N GLU A 596 13.14 -14.10 -2.11
CA GLU A 596 13.55 -12.70 -2.25
C GLU A 596 13.76 -12.26 -3.72
N ALA A 597 14.28 -13.15 -4.57
CA ALA A 597 14.43 -12.89 -6.01
C ALA A 597 13.05 -12.72 -6.70
N VAL A 598 12.09 -13.60 -6.39
CA VAL A 598 10.71 -13.48 -6.89
C VAL A 598 10.06 -12.19 -6.40
N HIS A 599 10.27 -11.82 -5.13
CA HIS A 599 9.78 -10.53 -4.63
C HIS A 599 10.43 -9.34 -5.35
N ALA A 600 11.67 -9.44 -5.84
CA ALA A 600 12.28 -8.40 -6.67
C ALA A 600 11.57 -8.25 -8.02
N VAL A 601 11.23 -9.36 -8.68
CA VAL A 601 10.44 -9.38 -9.92
C VAL A 601 9.06 -8.77 -9.69
N GLN A 602 8.35 -9.21 -8.65
CA GLN A 602 7.03 -8.68 -8.30
C GLN A 602 7.08 -7.16 -8.05
N ARG A 603 8.13 -6.66 -7.39
CA ARG A 603 8.33 -5.21 -7.18
C ARG A 603 8.57 -4.45 -8.48
N ALA A 604 9.22 -5.07 -9.47
CA ALA A 604 9.47 -4.45 -10.77
C ALA A 604 8.19 -4.39 -11.62
N ILE A 605 7.37 -5.44 -11.57
CA ILE A 605 6.07 -5.50 -12.24
C ILE A 605 5.08 -4.52 -11.58
N HIS A 606 5.01 -4.51 -10.25
CA HIS A 606 4.02 -3.74 -9.51
C HIS A 606 4.54 -2.37 -9.03
N VAL A 607 4.42 -1.36 -9.90
CA VAL A 607 4.95 0.01 -9.66
C VAL A 607 3.92 0.97 -9.03
N ALA A 608 2.62 0.71 -9.22
CA ALA A 608 1.55 1.59 -8.74
C ALA A 608 1.12 1.25 -7.29
N ARG A 609 0.48 2.20 -6.61
CA ARG A 609 -0.24 1.88 -5.37
C ARG A 609 -1.52 1.12 -5.74
N ILE A 610 -1.82 0.05 -5.01
CA ILE A 610 -3.11 -0.63 -5.12
C ILE A 610 -4.20 0.42 -4.82
N PRO A 611 -5.11 0.71 -5.76
CA PRO A 611 -6.24 1.58 -5.52
C PRO A 611 -7.04 1.10 -4.32
N VAL A 612 -7.52 2.05 -3.51
CA VAL A 612 -8.25 1.76 -2.27
C VAL A 612 -9.46 0.88 -2.53
N GLU A 613 -10.09 1.06 -3.70
CA GLU A 613 -11.26 0.33 -4.15
C GLU A 613 -10.96 -1.17 -4.32
N LEU A 614 -9.75 -1.52 -4.79
CA LEU A 614 -9.32 -2.91 -4.97
C LEU A 614 -8.83 -3.55 -3.67
N ALA A 615 -8.44 -2.74 -2.68
CA ALA A 615 -8.01 -3.21 -1.37
C ALA A 615 -9.15 -3.36 -0.34
N ARG A 616 -10.39 -2.97 -0.68
CA ARG A 616 -11.56 -3.04 0.23
C ARG A 616 -12.22 -4.41 0.30
N ARG A 617 -12.20 -5.18 -0.79
CA ARG A 617 -12.80 -6.52 -0.87
C ARG A 617 -11.71 -7.55 -0.96
N GLU A 618 -11.85 -8.63 -0.19
CA GLU A 618 -10.91 -9.75 -0.18
C GLU A 618 -10.76 -10.37 -1.57
N GLU A 619 -11.86 -10.57 -2.30
CA GLU A 619 -11.86 -11.08 -3.68
C GLU A 619 -11.05 -10.18 -4.64
N SER A 620 -11.21 -8.86 -4.53
CA SER A 620 -10.50 -7.91 -5.41
C SER A 620 -9.02 -7.87 -5.09
N LEU A 621 -8.67 -7.97 -3.81
CA LEU A 621 -7.29 -8.02 -3.35
C LEU A 621 -6.63 -9.35 -3.73
N SER A 622 -7.35 -10.45 -3.63
CA SER A 622 -6.94 -11.76 -4.14
C SER A 622 -6.72 -11.68 -5.65
N ALA A 623 -7.60 -11.05 -6.41
CA ALA A 623 -7.43 -10.89 -7.85
C ALA A 623 -6.18 -10.06 -8.20
N VAL A 624 -5.85 -9.02 -7.43
CA VAL A 624 -4.59 -8.28 -7.59
C VAL A 624 -3.38 -9.18 -7.30
N SER A 625 -3.43 -9.95 -6.21
CA SER A 625 -2.39 -10.91 -5.85
C SER A 625 -2.17 -11.94 -6.96
N SER A 626 -3.25 -12.59 -7.42
CA SER A 626 -3.20 -13.61 -8.47
C SER A 626 -2.77 -13.03 -9.83
N ALA A 627 -3.17 -11.80 -10.17
CA ALA A 627 -2.71 -11.14 -11.39
C ALA A 627 -1.20 -10.84 -11.34
N LEU A 628 -0.69 -10.38 -10.20
CA LEU A 628 0.74 -10.15 -10.00
C LEU A 628 1.52 -11.46 -10.05
N THR A 629 1.01 -12.51 -9.43
CA THR A 629 1.55 -13.88 -9.51
C THR A 629 1.60 -14.37 -10.95
N LEU A 630 0.51 -14.24 -11.70
CA LEU A 630 0.42 -14.66 -13.09
C LEU A 630 1.47 -13.93 -13.95
N LEU A 631 1.58 -12.60 -13.84
CA LEU A 631 2.58 -11.83 -14.58
C LEU A 631 4.02 -12.23 -14.20
N SER A 632 4.26 -12.51 -12.92
CA SER A 632 5.57 -12.95 -12.45
C SER A 632 5.94 -14.32 -13.02
N ASN A 633 4.98 -15.26 -13.06
CA ASN A 633 5.17 -16.57 -13.67
C ASN A 633 5.37 -16.49 -15.19
N ILE A 634 4.61 -15.63 -15.89
CA ILE A 634 4.81 -15.40 -17.33
C ILE A 634 6.22 -14.87 -17.61
N LEU A 635 6.68 -13.91 -16.81
CA LEU A 635 8.04 -13.37 -16.95
C LEU A 635 9.10 -14.45 -16.70
N MET A 636 8.96 -15.22 -15.63
CA MET A 636 9.90 -16.32 -15.35
C MET A 636 9.89 -17.37 -16.46
N ALA A 637 8.71 -17.76 -16.95
CA ALA A 637 8.58 -18.72 -18.05
C ALA A 637 9.24 -18.19 -19.33
N TRP A 638 9.02 -16.91 -19.66
CA TRP A 638 9.67 -16.25 -20.79
C TRP A 638 11.21 -16.31 -20.69
N ASN A 639 11.73 -15.92 -19.53
CA ASN A 639 13.17 -16.00 -19.26
C ASN A 639 13.70 -17.42 -19.35
N THR A 640 12.99 -18.41 -18.80
CA THR A 640 13.37 -19.81 -18.88
C THR A 640 13.47 -20.29 -20.33
N THR A 641 12.50 -19.94 -21.18
CA THR A 641 12.54 -20.28 -22.61
C THR A 641 13.75 -19.65 -23.31
N HIS A 642 14.05 -18.38 -23.04
CA HIS A 642 15.22 -17.72 -23.63
C HIS A 642 16.55 -18.28 -23.12
N MET A 643 16.63 -18.61 -21.83
CA MET A 643 17.79 -19.27 -21.24
C MET A 643 18.00 -20.66 -21.85
N GLN A 644 16.91 -21.40 -22.12
CA GLN A 644 16.98 -22.70 -22.78
C GLN A 644 17.52 -22.58 -24.21
N HIS A 645 17.02 -21.64 -25.02
CA HIS A 645 17.56 -21.40 -26.36
C HIS A 645 19.04 -20.98 -26.33
N ALA A 646 19.44 -20.17 -25.36
CA ALA A 646 20.85 -19.79 -25.19
C ALA A 646 21.74 -20.98 -24.82
N LEU A 647 21.25 -21.88 -23.96
CA LEU A 647 21.93 -23.12 -23.61
C LEU A 647 22.10 -24.04 -24.82
N GLU A 648 21.04 -24.22 -25.61
CA GLU A 648 21.06 -25.02 -26.85
C GLU A 648 22.05 -24.44 -27.87
N ALA A 649 22.09 -23.11 -28.02
CA ALA A 649 23.04 -22.43 -28.89
C ALA A 649 24.49 -22.63 -28.44
N LEU A 650 24.77 -22.51 -27.13
CA LEU A 650 26.11 -22.74 -26.57
C LEU A 650 26.58 -24.18 -26.76
N GLN A 651 25.69 -25.15 -26.57
CA GLN A 651 25.95 -26.56 -26.82
C GLN A 651 26.23 -26.84 -28.30
N ALA A 652 25.49 -26.17 -29.20
CA ALA A 652 25.69 -26.29 -30.65
C ALA A 652 27.00 -25.66 -31.12
N SER A 653 27.49 -24.59 -30.46
CA SER A 653 28.77 -23.94 -30.80
C SER A 653 30.02 -24.70 -30.33
N GLY A 654 29.88 -25.89 -29.73
CA GLY A 654 30.99 -26.72 -29.25
C GLY A 654 31.62 -26.23 -27.95
N ASP A 655 30.99 -25.27 -27.27
CA ASP A 655 31.44 -24.78 -25.97
C ASP A 655 31.06 -25.79 -24.87
N LYS A 656 31.84 -25.85 -23.79
CA LYS A 656 31.68 -26.89 -22.74
C LYS A 656 30.23 -26.99 -22.26
N SER A 657 29.67 -28.20 -22.30
CA SER A 657 28.34 -28.48 -21.72
C SER A 657 28.29 -28.04 -20.25
N LEU A 658 27.38 -27.12 -19.93
CA LEU A 658 27.17 -26.65 -18.58
C LEU A 658 26.62 -27.78 -17.72
N GLY A 659 27.31 -28.09 -16.62
CA GLY A 659 26.87 -29.14 -15.69
C GLY A 659 25.59 -28.74 -14.95
N ALA A 660 24.82 -29.73 -14.49
CA ALA A 660 23.59 -29.52 -13.73
C ALA A 660 23.79 -28.61 -12.50
N GLU A 661 24.93 -28.71 -11.83
CA GLU A 661 25.32 -27.86 -10.70
C GLU A 661 25.47 -26.38 -11.05
N GLN A 662 25.86 -26.06 -12.28
CA GLN A 662 25.96 -24.68 -12.77
C GLN A 662 24.58 -24.16 -13.14
N LEU A 663 23.78 -24.95 -13.86
CA LEU A 663 22.40 -24.60 -14.24
C LEU A 663 21.52 -24.34 -13.01
N ARG A 664 21.72 -25.11 -11.94
CA ARG A 664 21.02 -24.94 -10.65
C ARG A 664 21.21 -23.56 -10.03
N ARG A 665 22.30 -22.86 -10.36
CA ARG A 665 22.64 -21.53 -9.81
C ARG A 665 22.03 -20.37 -10.61
N ILE A 666 21.41 -20.65 -11.76
CA ILE A 666 20.84 -19.61 -12.62
C ILE A 666 19.36 -19.39 -12.25
N ALA A 667 18.94 -18.13 -12.24
CA ALA A 667 17.60 -17.72 -11.86
C ALA A 667 16.85 -17.12 -13.07
N PRO A 668 15.59 -17.52 -13.34
CA PRO A 668 14.78 -16.96 -14.42
C PRO A 668 14.15 -15.60 -14.04
N THR A 669 14.81 -14.83 -13.17
CA THR A 669 14.28 -13.59 -12.58
C THR A 669 14.94 -12.32 -13.14
N HIS A 670 15.75 -12.44 -14.19
CA HIS A 670 16.40 -11.29 -14.83
C HIS A 670 15.35 -10.37 -15.47
N LEU A 671 15.56 -9.06 -15.33
CA LEU A 671 14.65 -8.02 -15.83
C LEU A 671 15.23 -7.24 -17.01
N GLU A 672 16.51 -7.45 -17.29
CA GLU A 672 17.19 -6.80 -18.40
C GLU A 672 16.59 -7.26 -19.73
N GLY A 673 16.37 -6.32 -20.66
CA GLY A 673 15.75 -6.60 -21.95
C GLY A 673 14.22 -6.72 -21.94
N ILE A 674 13.55 -6.64 -20.77
CA ILE A 674 12.09 -6.72 -20.68
C ILE A 674 11.47 -5.35 -20.45
N ASN A 675 10.64 -4.88 -21.39
CA ASN A 675 9.86 -3.66 -21.22
C ASN A 675 8.56 -3.92 -20.41
N LEU A 676 8.64 -3.77 -19.10
CA LEU A 676 7.50 -3.92 -18.18
C LEU A 676 6.46 -2.80 -18.26
N ARG A 677 6.76 -1.68 -18.94
CA ARG A 677 5.90 -0.48 -18.97
C ARG A 677 5.10 -0.36 -20.25
N GLY A 678 5.31 -1.26 -21.20
CA GLY A 678 4.76 -1.16 -22.54
C GLY A 678 5.37 -0.01 -23.34
N THR A 679 4.87 0.18 -24.55
CA THR A 679 5.31 1.24 -25.45
C THR A 679 4.28 2.36 -25.47
N PHE A 680 4.64 3.54 -24.98
CA PHE A 680 3.78 4.72 -25.05
C PHE A 680 4.00 5.42 -26.39
N ILE A 681 3.04 5.25 -27.30
CA ILE A 681 3.06 5.92 -28.60
C ILE A 681 2.36 7.27 -28.43
N PHE A 682 3.14 8.35 -28.50
CA PHE A 682 2.60 9.71 -28.51
C PHE A 682 2.46 10.16 -29.96
N PRO A 683 1.24 10.46 -30.45
CA PRO A 683 1.05 10.97 -31.80
C PRO A 683 1.41 12.47 -31.86
N VAL A 684 2.69 12.78 -31.65
CA VAL A 684 3.22 14.15 -31.54
C VAL A 684 2.87 14.95 -32.79
N GLY A 685 2.94 14.34 -33.99
CA GLY A 685 2.57 15.00 -35.25
C GLY A 685 1.15 15.55 -35.27
N ARG A 686 0.19 14.88 -34.62
CA ARG A 686 -1.21 15.33 -34.53
C ARG A 686 -1.40 16.57 -33.65
N TYR A 687 -0.44 16.82 -32.76
CA TYR A 687 -0.50 17.89 -31.76
C TYR A 687 0.67 18.87 -31.85
N ALA A 688 1.49 18.76 -32.91
CA ALA A 688 2.71 19.56 -33.07
C ALA A 688 2.43 21.07 -33.02
N SER A 689 1.34 21.53 -33.64
CA SER A 689 0.91 22.94 -33.61
C SER A 689 0.49 23.45 -32.23
N ARG A 690 0.15 22.55 -31.29
CA ARG A 690 -0.21 22.90 -29.91
C ARG A 690 0.95 22.73 -28.94
N LEU A 691 1.85 21.80 -29.23
CA LEU A 691 3.01 21.46 -28.39
C LEU A 691 4.21 22.37 -28.69
N LEU A 692 4.38 22.78 -29.94
CA LEU A 692 5.48 23.61 -30.43
C LEU A 692 4.93 24.76 -31.30
N PRO A 693 4.21 25.73 -30.70
CA PRO A 693 3.59 26.82 -31.45
C PRO A 693 4.59 27.72 -32.18
N SER A 694 5.85 27.79 -31.70
CA SER A 694 6.94 28.53 -32.33
C SER A 694 7.34 27.97 -33.70
N LEU A 695 7.39 26.64 -33.87
CA LEU A 695 7.72 26.01 -35.15
C LEU A 695 6.65 26.22 -36.23
N THR A 696 5.40 26.43 -35.82
CA THR A 696 4.30 26.75 -36.75
C THR A 696 4.26 28.22 -37.19
N GLN A 697 4.94 29.14 -36.49
CA GLN A 697 5.07 30.52 -36.93
C GLN A 697 6.08 30.62 -38.08
N ASP A 698 7.24 29.95 -37.97
CA ASP A 698 8.27 29.94 -39.02
C ASP A 698 7.78 29.34 -40.35
N ALA A 699 6.94 28.31 -40.28
CA ALA A 699 6.32 27.72 -41.48
C ALA A 699 5.35 28.67 -42.20
N LYS A 700 4.70 29.60 -41.48
CA LYS A 700 3.84 30.62 -42.09
C LYS A 700 4.65 31.77 -42.68
N THR A 701 5.73 32.21 -42.03
CA THR A 701 6.61 33.26 -42.56
C THR A 701 7.31 32.83 -43.86
N LEU A 702 7.71 31.57 -43.98
CA LEU A 702 8.28 31.01 -45.22
C LEU A 702 7.27 30.94 -46.38
N SER A 703 5.98 30.73 -46.09
CA SER A 703 4.94 30.69 -47.13
C SER A 703 4.55 32.07 -47.69
N VAL A 704 4.81 33.14 -46.93
CA VAL A 704 4.53 34.52 -47.35
C VAL A 704 5.69 35.10 -48.16
N SER A 705 6.94 34.71 -47.89
CA SER A 705 8.10 35.17 -48.68
C SER A 705 8.23 34.52 -50.07
N GLN A 706 7.47 33.46 -50.37
CA GLN A 706 7.40 32.85 -51.71
C GLN A 706 6.26 33.40 -52.58
N ARG A 707 5.48 34.37 -52.08
CA ARG A 707 4.39 35.03 -52.81
C ARG A 707 4.52 36.56 -52.88
N ALA A 708 5.70 37.11 -52.59
CA ALA A 708 6.03 38.52 -52.78
C ALA A 708 7.03 38.67 -53.94
#